data_AF-A0A8T2TGW0-F1
#
_entry.id   AF-A0A8T2TGW0-F1
#
_cell.length_a   1.000
_cell.length_b   1.000
_cell.length_c   1.000
_cell.angle_alpha   90.00
_cell.angle_beta   90.00
_cell.angle_gamma   90.00
#
_symmetry.space_group_name_H-M   'P 1'
#
loop_
_entity.id
_entity.type
_entity.pdbx_description
1 polymer ?
#
loop_
_entity_poly.entity_id
_entity_poly.type
_entity_poly.pdbx_seq_one_letter_code
_entity_poly.pdbx_strand_id
1 'polypeptide(L)'
;MGPDPNELLRPSVDSPSGLVNLGATCYVNIVLQSLYRIKPFIQGFFSAELELLERHPVLQKLALLFAELQFGIKKAVDSSPFVEVLQLKNSIQQDGQEFMKLLLSSLEQLLGLSRHGSVKTIVQDVFRGTLSSVTRCSRCEQESERSSHIEDFYEIVLNVKGFSSLRESLDDYLSVEHMRGENQYQCEFCKCSADATHFIKLRSLPPVLIFQLKRFVFDAKAGTRKKVSSKFNFPPILDMHPRISTDGPDSSNAENSLLYDLSCILIHKGNFADRGHYVANIRNDSNGEWWQFDDELVSSLGFHPFGDTMAKSSKEEADDTSIKCMQGVESHETTCGIETGVIRTADSDTHGKSLNQFEESLTSADAYMLIYSMRVPHAATTNSRTNETFLFPNELRCIVETQNKALLEKCQEYKKNLENMIAARTRRKDEIKMILSLMSVDSQVHQYFWIASSWLRIWADELDPPPIDNSELLCEHGKLHPSSVTLMKRISKRAWDSLFSQYGGGPELSAEDYCIECIMENAKNVASVSSFKSERARIKLMLDNGGVSPVDEKFYFVSKTWLQNWLRRKAAEAPTEVDASPTAAITCPHKGLLPDKFPGAKRQVVPGEAWEYFVQVAQQVHQGEGEGCMGFLVATSTCSICEAELIESTSQQQDLKATKIAEREKHEALFSGGSIPLTLGEAYCLVPSAWLHQWRSYLAETGKKTQKSEEPVWLESSIQELICEKHQGLLFRPPKLMKNRRGELIQANPNDDVFTIILEETWNDLCERWNVNLAQSIQGFVVELAKQECISTGSQEAEKDESGPDDSSIPVLMTKPEACHVCIEERESAELIRRLQYVDEEIFVDVVEGNEPPKALLEPIESQRRVSKRARRGPTSNKRISLKVSGTTTVYQLKLLIWEASSIVKENQRLHICRTELTDEMASLSDLNILPGAHLWVMDTGVHQNRDIAEELYAQATDTTTSEGGFGGTFLSGNLPGLAGVMADNMNVG
;
A
#
# COMPACT_ATOMS: atom_id res chain seq x y z
N MET A 1 10.77 10.14 19.18
CA MET A 1 11.15 11.55 18.90
C MET A 1 10.95 11.95 17.44
N GLY A 2 10.32 11.14 16.58
CA GLY A 2 10.22 11.45 15.15
C GLY A 2 11.55 11.25 14.40
N PRO A 3 11.61 11.59 13.10
CA PRO A 3 12.84 11.56 12.30
C PRO A 3 13.84 12.65 12.74
N ASP A 4 15.13 12.37 12.59
CA ASP A 4 16.20 13.31 12.95
C ASP A 4 16.32 14.43 11.91
N PRO A 5 16.03 15.70 12.26
CA PRO A 5 16.16 16.82 11.32
C PRO A 5 17.60 17.05 10.84
N ASN A 6 18.62 16.53 11.53
CA ASN A 6 20.00 16.60 11.05
C ASN A 6 20.21 15.79 9.77
N GLU A 7 19.41 14.76 9.52
CA GLU A 7 19.45 13.99 8.26
C GLU A 7 18.97 14.80 7.05
N LEU A 8 18.31 15.95 7.27
CA LEU A 8 17.91 16.87 6.22
C LEU A 8 19.02 17.84 5.83
N LEU A 9 20.10 17.95 6.62
CA LEU A 9 21.19 18.88 6.35
C LEU A 9 22.12 18.35 5.26
N ARG A 10 22.64 19.25 4.44
CA ARG A 10 23.69 18.92 3.46
C ARG A 10 25.00 18.56 4.18
N PRO A 11 25.86 17.71 3.59
CA PRO A 11 27.11 17.29 4.24
C PRO A 11 28.09 18.44 4.52
N SER A 12 28.19 19.40 3.61
CA SER A 12 29.03 20.59 3.75
C SER A 12 28.44 21.79 3.00
N VAL A 13 28.94 22.99 3.29
CA VAL A 13 28.53 24.23 2.61
C VAL A 13 28.89 24.21 1.11
N ASP A 14 29.96 23.52 0.77
CA ASP A 14 30.44 23.38 -0.61
C ASP A 14 29.74 22.23 -1.36
N SER A 15 29.01 21.37 -0.65
CA SER A 15 28.23 20.29 -1.25
C SER A 15 26.95 20.86 -1.89
N PRO A 16 26.69 20.57 -3.17
CA PRO A 16 25.47 20.99 -3.83
C PRO A 16 24.24 20.25 -3.29
N SER A 17 23.10 20.94 -3.28
CA SER A 17 21.81 20.37 -2.86
C SER A 17 21.10 19.68 -4.03
N GLY A 18 20.41 18.57 -3.72
CA GLY A 18 19.50 17.88 -4.62
C GLY A 18 18.13 18.55 -4.70
N LEU A 19 17.20 17.93 -5.42
CA LEU A 19 15.80 18.33 -5.48
C LEU A 19 14.90 17.14 -5.14
N VAL A 20 13.87 17.37 -4.34
CA VAL A 20 12.93 16.32 -3.92
C VAL A 20 12.19 15.76 -5.15
N ASN A 21 12.10 14.44 -5.25
CA ASN A 21 11.27 13.76 -6.23
C ASN A 21 9.84 13.63 -5.71
N LEU A 22 8.89 14.24 -6.42
CA LEU A 22 7.49 14.30 -6.02
C LEU A 22 6.66 13.12 -6.56
N GLY A 23 7.34 12.10 -7.11
CA GLY A 23 6.77 10.88 -7.66
C GLY A 23 7.42 10.52 -9.00
N ALA A 24 7.19 11.36 -10.01
CA ALA A 24 7.65 11.20 -11.39
C ALA A 24 8.30 12.49 -11.93
N THR A 25 8.89 13.32 -11.06
CA THR A 25 9.39 14.66 -11.43
C THR A 25 10.90 14.73 -11.69
N CYS A 26 11.58 13.60 -11.86
CA CYS A 26 13.03 13.56 -12.13
C CYS A 26 13.42 14.39 -13.37
N TYR A 27 12.58 14.42 -14.42
CA TYR A 27 12.77 15.24 -15.62
C TYR A 27 12.77 16.75 -15.33
N VAL A 28 11.99 17.20 -14.34
CA VAL A 28 12.00 18.59 -13.86
C VAL A 28 13.29 18.86 -13.10
N ASN A 29 13.64 17.96 -12.18
CA ASN A 29 14.79 18.10 -11.29
C ASN A 29 16.11 18.27 -12.07
N ILE A 30 16.35 17.40 -13.06
CA ILE A 30 17.58 17.47 -13.87
C ILE A 30 17.66 18.73 -14.73
N VAL A 31 16.53 19.23 -15.26
CA VAL A 31 16.49 20.46 -16.06
C VAL A 31 16.76 21.67 -15.18
N LEU A 32 16.11 21.76 -14.01
CA LEU A 32 16.33 22.86 -13.06
C LEU A 32 17.77 22.89 -12.55
N GLN A 33 18.35 21.74 -12.19
CA GLN A 33 19.76 21.65 -11.78
C GLN A 33 20.71 22.07 -12.90
N SER A 34 20.41 21.69 -14.15
CA SER A 34 21.22 22.06 -15.31
C SER A 34 21.17 23.57 -15.59
N LEU A 35 19.97 24.16 -15.62
CA LEU A 35 19.80 25.60 -15.84
C LEU A 35 20.43 26.44 -14.71
N TYR A 36 20.26 26.00 -13.46
CA TYR A 36 20.86 26.66 -12.28
C TYR A 36 22.40 26.74 -12.35
N ARG A 37 23.04 25.84 -13.09
CA ARG A 37 24.51 25.81 -13.21
C ARG A 37 25.03 26.62 -14.39
N ILE A 38 24.15 27.13 -15.24
CA ILE A 38 24.53 28.00 -16.36
C ILE A 38 24.67 29.44 -15.86
N LYS A 39 25.90 29.82 -15.49
CA LYS A 39 26.20 31.12 -14.87
C LYS A 39 25.68 32.33 -15.67
N PRO A 40 25.87 32.43 -17.01
CA PRO A 40 25.34 33.58 -17.76
C PRO A 40 23.83 33.71 -17.66
N PHE A 41 23.10 32.59 -17.70
CA PHE A 41 21.64 32.58 -17.54
C PHE A 41 21.23 33.02 -16.14
N ILE A 42 21.85 32.47 -15.09
CA ILE A 42 21.50 32.82 -13.70
C ILE A 42 21.83 34.28 -13.39
N GLN A 43 22.97 34.78 -13.89
CA GLN A 43 23.33 36.20 -13.75
C GLN A 43 22.31 37.12 -14.41
N GLY A 44 21.89 36.82 -15.64
CA GLY A 44 20.87 37.62 -16.32
C GLY A 44 19.47 37.47 -15.74
N PHE A 45 19.09 36.27 -15.28
CA PHE A 45 17.81 36.02 -14.61
C PHE A 45 17.67 36.85 -13.33
N PHE A 46 18.70 36.87 -12.47
CA PHE A 46 18.69 37.66 -11.23
C PHE A 46 19.02 39.15 -11.44
N SER A 47 19.33 39.56 -12.68
CA SER A 47 19.39 40.98 -13.05
C SER A 47 18.00 41.57 -13.34
N ALA A 48 16.95 40.74 -13.33
CA ALA A 48 15.55 41.19 -13.44
C ALA A 48 15.14 42.05 -12.24
N GLU A 49 14.18 42.95 -12.45
CA GLU A 49 13.62 43.74 -11.36
C GLU A 49 12.88 42.83 -10.37
N LEU A 50 13.08 43.05 -9.07
CA LEU A 50 12.41 42.26 -8.03
C LEU A 50 10.88 42.30 -8.17
N GLU A 51 10.32 43.45 -8.55
CA GLU A 51 8.88 43.62 -8.84
C GLU A 51 8.39 42.65 -9.93
N LEU A 52 9.19 42.39 -10.97
CA LEU A 52 8.84 41.45 -12.03
C LEU A 52 8.87 40.00 -11.51
N LEU A 53 9.93 39.66 -10.78
CA LEU A 53 10.08 38.32 -10.18
C LEU A 53 8.95 38.02 -9.20
N GLU A 54 8.51 39.00 -8.41
CA GLU A 54 7.42 38.83 -7.43
C GLU A 54 6.03 38.82 -8.07
N ARG A 55 5.82 39.56 -9.16
CA ARG A 55 4.51 39.67 -9.84
C ARG A 55 4.08 38.40 -10.55
N HIS A 56 5.03 37.63 -11.09
CA HIS A 56 4.74 36.42 -11.85
C HIS A 56 5.05 35.18 -11.02
N PRO A 57 4.04 34.35 -10.66
CA PRO A 57 4.24 33.19 -9.80
C PRO A 57 5.34 32.23 -10.28
N VAL A 58 5.44 31.99 -11.60
CA VAL A 58 6.47 31.12 -12.19
C VAL A 58 7.86 31.66 -11.90
N LEU A 59 8.10 32.96 -12.16
CA LEU A 59 9.38 33.61 -11.88
C LEU A 59 9.67 33.64 -10.37
N GLN A 60 8.67 33.94 -9.55
CA GLN A 60 8.80 34.02 -8.11
C GLN A 60 9.25 32.69 -7.51
N LYS A 61 8.57 31.59 -7.86
CA LYS A 61 8.88 30.27 -7.34
C LYS A 61 10.20 29.75 -7.87
N LEU A 62 10.54 30.02 -9.14
CA LEU A 62 11.83 29.66 -9.70
C LEU A 62 12.98 30.42 -9.01
N ALA A 63 12.81 31.74 -8.79
CA ALA A 63 13.80 32.57 -8.11
C ALA A 63 14.03 32.11 -6.67
N LEU A 64 12.97 31.76 -5.94
CA LEU A 64 13.08 31.20 -4.58
C LEU A 64 13.79 29.84 -4.59
N LEU A 65 13.44 28.95 -5.52
CA LEU A 65 14.08 27.63 -5.65
C LEU A 65 15.58 27.77 -5.93
N PHE A 66 15.99 28.66 -6.85
CA PHE A 66 17.40 28.93 -7.11
C PHE A 66 18.11 29.58 -5.92
N ALA A 67 17.43 30.43 -5.15
CA ALA A 67 17.98 30.98 -3.90
C ALA A 67 18.15 29.88 -2.83
N GLU A 68 17.22 28.94 -2.73
CA GLU A 68 17.32 27.78 -1.83
C GLU A 68 18.46 26.83 -2.23
N LEU A 69 18.69 26.61 -3.53
CA LEU A 69 19.84 25.85 -4.03
C LEU A 69 21.18 26.57 -3.73
N GLN A 70 21.20 27.90 -3.76
CA GLN A 70 22.40 28.71 -3.52
C GLN A 70 22.75 28.84 -2.03
N PHE A 71 21.76 29.16 -1.19
CA PHE A 71 21.97 29.58 0.20
C PHE A 71 21.41 28.58 1.22
N GLY A 72 20.61 27.60 0.79
CA GLY A 72 19.98 26.62 1.68
C GLY A 72 20.98 25.67 2.31
N ILE A 73 20.65 25.19 3.51
CA ILE A 73 21.44 24.16 4.22
C ILE A 73 20.84 22.76 4.11
N LYS A 74 19.71 22.61 3.41
CA LYS A 74 19.08 21.30 3.21
C LYS A 74 19.82 20.51 2.14
N LYS A 75 19.94 19.18 2.33
CA LYS A 75 20.51 18.26 1.34
C LYS A 75 19.70 18.21 0.05
N ALA A 76 18.38 18.43 0.13
CA ALA A 76 17.49 18.49 -1.00
C ALA A 76 16.46 19.62 -0.81
N VAL A 77 16.21 20.37 -1.88
CA VAL A 77 15.23 21.46 -1.93
C VAL A 77 13.90 20.93 -2.46
N ASP A 78 12.80 21.37 -1.87
CA ASP A 78 11.46 20.94 -2.26
C ASP A 78 11.00 21.75 -3.48
N SER A 79 10.84 21.08 -4.63
CA SER A 79 10.41 21.70 -5.88
C SER A 79 8.88 21.82 -6.01
N SER A 80 8.10 21.29 -5.05
CA SER A 80 6.63 21.30 -5.11
C SER A 80 6.03 22.67 -5.42
N PRO A 81 6.45 23.77 -4.78
CA PRO A 81 5.87 25.08 -5.05
C PRO A 81 6.03 25.54 -6.50
N PHE A 82 7.12 25.14 -7.17
CA PHE A 82 7.36 25.47 -8.58
C PHE A 82 6.57 24.54 -9.51
N VAL A 83 6.56 23.23 -9.23
CA VAL A 83 5.82 22.22 -10.00
C VAL A 83 4.31 22.49 -9.98
N GLU A 84 3.76 22.87 -8.82
CA GLU A 84 2.36 23.25 -8.64
C GLU A 84 1.98 24.49 -9.43
N VAL A 85 2.83 25.52 -9.44
CA VAL A 85 2.58 26.76 -10.20
C VAL A 85 2.58 26.49 -11.70
N LEU A 86 3.36 25.52 -12.19
CA LEU A 86 3.30 25.09 -13.58
C LEU A 86 2.09 24.19 -13.90
N GLN A 87 1.33 23.77 -12.87
CA GLN A 87 0.23 22.80 -12.95
C GLN A 87 0.66 21.44 -13.53
N LEU A 88 1.89 21.03 -13.24
CA LEU A 88 2.39 19.71 -13.64
C LEU A 88 1.78 18.62 -12.75
N LYS A 89 1.49 17.45 -13.35
CA LYS A 89 1.02 16.28 -12.60
C LYS A 89 2.21 15.44 -12.14
N ASN A 90 2.44 15.38 -10.84
CA ASN A 90 3.63 14.77 -10.23
C ASN A 90 3.69 13.24 -10.41
N SER A 91 2.61 12.58 -10.85
CA SER A 91 2.54 11.13 -11.08
C SER A 91 2.82 10.72 -12.53
N ILE A 92 3.00 11.66 -13.45
CA ILE A 92 3.17 11.38 -14.88
C ILE A 92 4.62 11.65 -15.28
N GLN A 93 5.26 10.63 -15.87
CA GLN A 93 6.57 10.78 -16.48
C GLN A 93 6.46 11.55 -17.79
N GLN A 94 7.39 12.45 -18.03
CA GLN A 94 7.44 13.33 -19.21
C GLN A 94 8.87 13.42 -19.73
N ASP A 95 9.01 13.92 -20.95
CA ASP A 95 10.32 14.10 -21.57
C ASP A 95 11.04 15.36 -21.03
N GLY A 96 12.28 15.18 -20.57
CA GLY A 96 13.09 16.28 -20.04
C GLY A 96 13.46 17.34 -21.06
N GLN A 97 13.63 16.98 -22.34
CA GLN A 97 13.92 17.95 -23.39
C GLN A 97 12.69 18.78 -23.74
N GLU A 98 11.53 18.15 -23.88
CA GLU A 98 10.29 18.87 -24.11
C GLU A 98 10.00 19.85 -22.95
N PHE A 99 10.19 19.40 -21.71
CA PHE A 99 10.08 20.27 -20.54
C PHE A 99 11.05 21.46 -20.58
N MET A 100 12.34 21.23 -20.91
CA MET A 100 13.33 22.31 -21.01
C MET A 100 12.94 23.33 -22.09
N LYS A 101 12.52 22.87 -23.27
CA LYS A 101 12.10 23.74 -24.38
C LYS A 101 10.90 24.60 -24.00
N LEU A 102 9.87 23.99 -23.41
CA LEU A 102 8.67 24.71 -22.99
C LEU A 102 8.97 25.69 -21.84
N LEU A 103 9.83 25.30 -20.88
CA LEU A 103 10.24 26.17 -19.79
C LEU A 103 11.02 27.38 -20.32
N LEU A 104 12.00 27.19 -21.21
CA LEU A 104 12.75 28.29 -21.82
C LEU A 104 11.83 29.24 -22.60
N SER A 105 10.87 28.71 -23.36
CA SER A 105 9.87 29.52 -24.08
C SER A 105 8.99 30.33 -23.13
N SER A 106 8.53 29.72 -22.02
CA SER A 106 7.77 30.42 -20.97
C SER A 106 8.59 31.52 -20.30
N LEU A 107 9.86 31.24 -19.98
CA LEU A 107 10.76 32.21 -19.37
C LEU A 107 11.09 33.36 -20.33
N GLU A 108 11.28 33.09 -21.62
CA GLU A 108 11.48 34.10 -22.65
C GLU A 108 10.29 35.08 -22.71
N GLN A 109 9.07 34.54 -22.71
CA GLN A 109 7.85 35.36 -22.69
C GLN A 109 7.73 36.22 -21.42
N LEU A 110 7.98 35.62 -20.25
CA LEU A 110 7.83 36.30 -18.95
C LEU A 110 8.93 37.35 -18.71
N LEU A 111 10.18 37.04 -19.02
CA LEU A 111 11.31 37.95 -18.87
C LEU A 111 11.29 39.07 -19.93
N GLY A 112 10.67 38.82 -21.10
CA GLY A 112 10.39 39.84 -22.11
C GLY A 112 9.57 41.04 -21.61
N LEU A 113 8.89 40.90 -20.47
CA LEU A 113 8.14 41.96 -19.78
C LEU A 113 9.03 42.90 -18.94
N SER A 114 10.31 42.58 -18.75
CA SER A 114 11.26 43.41 -17.99
C SER A 114 11.45 44.80 -18.62
N ARG A 115 11.91 45.79 -17.85
CA ARG A 115 12.31 47.11 -18.39
C ARG A 115 13.77 47.09 -18.86
N HIS A 116 14.57 46.14 -18.36
CA HIS A 116 15.97 45.96 -18.74
C HIS A 116 16.10 45.13 -20.02
N GLY A 117 16.68 45.73 -21.08
CA GLY A 117 16.88 45.06 -22.36
C GLY A 117 17.66 43.76 -22.27
N SER A 118 18.71 43.72 -21.45
CA SER A 118 19.54 42.51 -21.23
C SER A 118 18.78 41.37 -20.54
N VAL A 119 17.72 41.66 -19.79
CA VAL A 119 16.86 40.64 -19.16
C VAL A 119 15.82 40.15 -20.15
N LYS A 120 15.25 41.04 -20.97
CA LYS A 120 14.27 40.68 -22.00
C LYS A 120 14.77 39.61 -22.95
N THR A 121 16.05 39.69 -23.31
CA THR A 121 16.67 38.80 -24.29
C THR A 121 17.55 37.74 -23.65
N ILE A 122 17.56 37.57 -22.32
CA ILE A 122 18.56 36.71 -21.66
C ILE A 122 18.51 35.25 -22.11
N VAL A 123 17.32 34.73 -22.36
CA VAL A 123 17.15 33.35 -22.85
C VAL A 123 17.78 33.22 -24.24
N GLN A 124 17.53 34.21 -25.10
CA GLN A 124 18.07 34.25 -26.45
C GLN A 124 19.60 34.50 -26.44
N ASP A 125 20.08 35.44 -25.64
CA ASP A 125 21.48 35.82 -25.57
C ASP A 125 22.37 34.65 -25.08
N VAL A 126 21.81 33.72 -24.30
CA VAL A 126 22.55 32.56 -23.77
C VAL A 126 22.38 31.30 -24.63
N PHE A 127 21.18 31.04 -25.16
CA PHE A 127 20.84 29.74 -25.77
C PHE A 127 20.54 29.80 -27.27
N ARG A 128 20.29 30.97 -27.87
CA ARG A 128 19.88 31.08 -29.28
C ARG A 128 21.08 31.12 -30.22
N GLY A 129 21.16 30.13 -31.11
CA GLY A 129 21.94 30.20 -32.34
C GLY A 129 21.05 30.44 -33.56
N THR A 130 21.67 30.59 -34.73
CA THR A 130 20.94 30.78 -35.99
C THR A 130 21.49 29.87 -37.09
N LEU A 131 20.60 29.38 -37.94
CA LEU A 131 20.92 28.54 -39.11
C LEU A 131 20.11 28.97 -40.34
N SER A 132 20.46 28.44 -41.51
CA SER A 132 19.65 28.58 -42.73
C SER A 132 19.60 27.25 -43.48
N SER A 133 18.40 26.85 -43.92
CA SER A 133 18.16 25.63 -44.71
C SER A 133 18.30 25.95 -46.20
N VAL A 134 19.42 25.52 -46.80
CA VAL A 134 19.79 25.89 -48.18
C VAL A 134 19.35 24.82 -49.16
N THR A 135 18.42 25.17 -50.04
CA THR A 135 18.07 24.36 -51.22
C THR A 135 18.68 24.98 -52.47
N ARG A 136 19.49 24.21 -53.21
CA ARG A 136 20.12 24.63 -54.48
C ARG A 136 19.71 23.72 -55.63
N CYS A 137 19.12 24.30 -56.67
CA CYS A 137 18.69 23.57 -57.87
C CYS A 137 19.91 23.12 -58.69
N SER A 138 19.98 21.84 -59.07
CA SER A 138 21.09 21.31 -59.88
C SER A 138 21.03 21.72 -61.35
N ARG A 139 19.92 22.28 -61.83
CA ARG A 139 19.75 22.70 -63.24
C ARG A 139 20.18 24.15 -63.50
N CYS A 140 19.76 25.08 -62.64
CA CYS A 140 20.07 26.51 -62.78
C CYS A 140 21.06 27.04 -61.75
N GLU A 141 21.49 26.19 -60.81
CA GLU A 141 22.43 26.52 -59.72
C GLU A 141 21.95 27.63 -58.78
N GLN A 142 20.71 28.12 -58.93
CA GLN A 142 20.12 29.11 -58.03
C GLN A 142 19.65 28.45 -56.73
N GLU A 143 19.83 29.17 -55.64
CA GLU A 143 19.28 28.83 -54.33
C GLU A 143 17.82 29.29 -54.21
N SER A 144 16.99 28.53 -53.50
CA SER A 144 15.60 28.91 -53.23
C SER A 144 15.50 30.23 -52.46
N GLU A 145 14.38 30.95 -52.57
CA GLU A 145 14.14 32.16 -51.77
C GLU A 145 14.27 31.85 -50.25
N ARG A 146 13.75 30.69 -49.82
CA ARG A 146 13.83 30.20 -48.44
C ARG A 146 15.27 29.98 -47.95
N SER A 147 16.24 29.77 -48.84
CA SER A 147 17.65 29.62 -48.47
C SER A 147 18.25 30.88 -47.84
N SER A 148 17.61 32.04 -48.04
CA SER A 148 17.99 33.32 -47.44
C SER A 148 17.39 33.55 -46.05
N HIS A 149 16.40 32.74 -45.64
CA HIS A 149 15.76 32.86 -44.33
C HIS A 149 16.70 32.33 -43.24
N ILE A 150 16.85 33.12 -42.19
CA ILE A 150 17.58 32.73 -40.98
C ILE A 150 16.55 32.22 -39.97
N GLU A 151 16.80 31.02 -39.47
CA GLU A 151 15.96 30.32 -38.49
C GLU A 151 16.72 30.22 -37.17
N ASP A 152 16.03 30.49 -36.06
CA ASP A 152 16.58 30.38 -34.72
C ASP A 152 16.59 28.91 -34.26
N PHE A 153 17.63 28.51 -33.52
CA PHE A 153 17.66 27.23 -32.82
C PHE A 153 18.14 27.42 -31.38
N TYR A 154 17.60 26.63 -30.47
CA TYR A 154 17.99 26.58 -29.05
C TYR A 154 18.65 25.25 -28.67
N GLU A 155 18.52 24.25 -29.55
CA GLU A 155 19.12 22.94 -29.45
C GLU A 155 19.41 22.40 -30.85
N ILE A 156 20.35 21.47 -30.97
CA ILE A 156 20.60 20.70 -32.19
C ILE A 156 20.25 19.24 -31.90
N VAL A 157 19.28 18.70 -32.64
CA VAL A 157 18.82 17.32 -32.49
C VAL A 157 19.63 16.41 -33.42
N LEU A 158 20.35 15.45 -32.85
CA LEU A 158 21.30 14.61 -33.57
C LEU A 158 20.88 13.13 -33.61
N ASN A 159 21.04 12.52 -34.77
CA ASN A 159 20.80 11.09 -34.96
C ASN A 159 21.88 10.26 -34.27
N VAL A 160 21.48 9.31 -33.42
CA VAL A 160 22.42 8.35 -32.79
C VAL A 160 22.47 7.03 -33.56
N LYS A 161 21.36 6.63 -34.17
CA LYS A 161 21.27 5.36 -34.89
C LYS A 161 22.17 5.42 -36.14
N GLY A 162 23.16 4.54 -36.19
CA GLY A 162 24.11 4.45 -37.30
C GLY A 162 25.40 5.26 -37.11
N PHE A 163 25.51 6.02 -36.01
CA PHE A 163 26.67 6.86 -35.71
C PHE A 163 27.31 6.47 -34.38
N SER A 164 28.63 6.59 -34.31
CA SER A 164 29.40 6.19 -33.12
C SER A 164 29.89 7.38 -32.28
N SER A 165 29.80 8.60 -32.82
CA SER A 165 30.27 9.81 -32.14
C SER A 165 29.47 11.08 -32.47
N LEU A 166 29.55 12.06 -31.56
CA LEU A 166 28.98 13.40 -31.71
C LEU A 166 29.48 14.07 -32.99
N ARG A 167 30.77 13.89 -33.30
CA ARG A 167 31.38 14.41 -34.51
C ARG A 167 30.72 13.86 -35.77
N GLU A 168 30.56 12.54 -35.85
CA GLU A 168 29.93 11.88 -37.01
C GLU A 168 28.47 12.32 -37.17
N SER A 169 27.68 12.32 -36.09
CA SER A 169 26.28 12.76 -36.15
C SER A 169 26.12 14.23 -36.53
N LEU A 170 27.04 15.10 -36.07
CA LEU A 170 27.00 16.52 -36.39
C LEU A 170 27.44 16.78 -37.83
N ASP A 171 28.42 16.04 -38.34
CA ASP A 171 28.84 16.11 -39.73
C ASP A 171 27.73 15.58 -40.67
N ASP A 172 26.97 14.55 -40.25
CA ASP A 172 25.76 14.07 -40.94
C ASP A 172 24.64 15.12 -40.95
N TYR A 173 24.37 15.77 -39.81
CA TYR A 173 23.38 16.85 -39.70
C TYR A 173 23.64 18.03 -40.64
N LEU A 174 24.91 18.30 -40.95
CA LEU A 174 25.34 19.38 -41.85
C LEU A 174 25.63 18.88 -43.28
N SER A 175 25.42 17.60 -43.55
CA SER A 175 25.72 16.99 -44.84
C SER A 175 24.73 17.41 -45.92
N VAL A 176 25.12 17.18 -47.18
CA VAL A 176 24.27 17.50 -48.33
C VAL A 176 23.33 16.35 -48.64
N GLU A 177 22.03 16.61 -48.52
CA GLU A 177 20.96 15.73 -48.95
C GLU A 177 20.64 15.97 -50.42
N HIS A 178 20.39 14.88 -51.17
CA HIS A 178 20.04 14.95 -52.59
C HIS A 178 18.53 14.73 -52.80
N MET A 179 17.85 15.74 -53.32
CA MET A 179 16.46 15.69 -53.75
C MET A 179 16.40 15.19 -55.19
N ARG A 180 16.04 13.91 -55.40
CA ARG A 180 15.98 13.25 -56.72
C ARG A 180 14.75 12.33 -56.82
N GLY A 181 14.40 11.95 -58.04
CA GLY A 181 13.30 11.02 -58.30
C GLY A 181 11.95 11.58 -57.86
N GLU A 182 11.26 10.86 -56.98
CA GLU A 182 9.95 11.29 -56.44
C GLU A 182 10.07 12.48 -55.48
N ASN A 183 11.25 12.72 -54.91
CA ASN A 183 11.55 13.83 -54.00
C ASN A 183 12.16 15.04 -54.73
N GLN A 184 11.85 15.26 -56.02
CA GLN A 184 12.41 16.38 -56.78
C GLN A 184 11.91 17.74 -56.29
N TYR A 185 12.80 18.73 -56.30
CA TYR A 185 12.48 20.10 -55.91
C TYR A 185 11.74 20.83 -57.02
N GLN A 186 10.63 21.48 -56.68
CA GLN A 186 9.92 22.35 -57.60
C GLN A 186 10.61 23.72 -57.67
N CYS A 187 11.52 23.88 -58.64
CA CYS A 187 12.34 25.07 -58.73
C CYS A 187 11.55 26.31 -59.16
N GLU A 188 11.57 27.36 -58.34
CA GLU A 188 10.93 28.65 -58.60
C GLU A 188 11.50 29.40 -59.82
N PHE A 189 12.77 29.16 -60.17
CA PHE A 189 13.46 29.80 -61.30
C PHE A 189 13.28 29.01 -62.61
N CYS A 190 13.36 27.67 -62.54
CA CYS A 190 13.16 26.81 -63.72
C CYS A 190 11.69 26.53 -64.02
N LYS A 191 10.79 26.76 -63.04
CA LYS A 191 9.35 26.45 -63.10
C LYS A 191 9.03 24.98 -63.43
N CYS A 192 9.92 24.06 -63.06
CA CYS A 192 9.75 22.62 -63.23
C CYS A 192 10.37 21.85 -62.06
N SER A 193 9.97 20.59 -61.90
CA SER A 193 10.63 19.66 -60.98
C SER A 193 12.05 19.39 -61.47
N ALA A 194 13.02 19.55 -60.58
CA ALA A 194 14.43 19.39 -60.88
C ALA A 194 15.14 18.73 -59.69
N ASP A 195 16.21 18.00 -60.00
CA ASP A 195 17.12 17.53 -58.96
C ASP A 195 17.72 18.75 -58.24
N ALA A 196 17.89 18.61 -56.93
CA ALA A 196 18.44 19.66 -56.08
C ALA A 196 19.25 19.07 -54.92
N THR A 197 20.00 19.94 -54.26
CA THR A 197 20.70 19.64 -53.01
C THR A 197 20.10 20.46 -51.87
N HIS A 198 19.88 19.82 -50.72
CA HIS A 198 19.42 20.44 -49.48
C HIS A 198 20.49 20.26 -48.39
N PHE A 199 20.80 21.31 -47.63
CA PHE A 199 21.76 21.22 -46.51
C PHE A 199 21.59 22.39 -45.54
N ILE A 200 22.06 22.22 -44.30
CA ILE A 200 21.97 23.23 -43.26
C ILE A 200 23.29 23.99 -43.15
N LYS A 201 23.22 25.33 -43.09
CA LYS A 201 24.35 26.19 -42.73
C LYS A 201 24.15 26.79 -41.34
N LEU A 202 25.06 26.52 -40.41
CA LEU A 202 25.11 27.22 -39.12
C LEU A 202 25.65 28.65 -39.35
N ARG A 203 24.87 29.65 -38.93
CA ARG A 203 25.18 31.08 -39.13
C ARG A 203 25.75 31.72 -37.86
N SER A 204 25.18 31.42 -36.69
CA SER A 204 25.73 31.80 -35.39
C SER A 204 25.54 30.69 -34.37
N LEU A 205 26.41 30.65 -33.35
CA LEU A 205 26.35 29.68 -32.26
C LEU A 205 26.14 30.39 -30.92
N PRO A 206 25.34 29.82 -30.01
CA PRO A 206 25.08 30.39 -28.69
C PRO A 206 26.26 30.20 -27.73
N PRO A 207 26.38 31.02 -26.66
CA PRO A 207 27.29 30.77 -25.55
C PRO A 207 27.10 29.40 -24.88
N VAL A 208 25.85 28.90 -24.83
CA VAL A 208 25.54 27.54 -24.35
C VAL A 208 24.88 26.75 -25.46
N LEU A 209 25.56 25.70 -25.91
CA LEU A 209 25.12 24.83 -26.99
C LEU A 209 24.56 23.52 -26.43
N ILE A 210 23.32 23.21 -26.80
CA ILE A 210 22.59 22.03 -26.33
C ILE A 210 22.45 21.04 -27.48
N PHE A 211 22.89 19.80 -27.27
CA PHE A 211 22.69 18.70 -28.20
C PHE A 211 21.71 17.69 -27.62
N GLN A 212 20.62 17.46 -28.34
CA GLN A 212 19.62 16.45 -28.04
C GLN A 212 19.96 15.18 -28.82
N LEU A 213 20.26 14.07 -28.13
CA LEU A 213 20.62 12.81 -28.77
C LEU A 213 19.36 11.98 -29.01
N LYS A 214 18.97 11.82 -30.29
CA LYS A 214 17.76 11.10 -30.71
C LYS A 214 17.90 9.59 -30.50
N ARG A 215 17.84 9.19 -29.22
CA ARG A 215 17.96 7.79 -28.79
C ARG A 215 16.66 7.02 -28.91
N PHE A 216 15.51 7.66 -29.01
CA PHE A 216 14.25 6.95 -29.22
C PHE A 216 13.86 7.05 -30.68
N VAL A 217 13.91 5.91 -31.37
CA VAL A 217 13.60 5.81 -32.79
C VAL A 217 12.47 4.81 -32.96
N PHE A 218 11.50 5.14 -33.81
CA PHE A 218 10.42 4.22 -34.14
C PHE A 218 10.98 2.99 -34.88
N ASP A 219 10.73 1.80 -34.35
CA ASP A 219 11.07 0.54 -34.99
C ASP A 219 9.84 0.04 -35.75
N ALA A 220 9.79 0.28 -37.06
CA ALA A 220 8.66 -0.10 -37.90
C ALA A 220 8.33 -1.61 -37.86
N LYS A 221 9.30 -2.48 -37.54
CA LYS A 221 9.06 -3.93 -37.40
C LYS A 221 8.40 -4.29 -36.08
N ALA A 222 8.73 -3.56 -35.02
CA ALA A 222 8.18 -3.78 -33.68
C ALA A 222 6.98 -2.88 -33.37
N GLY A 223 6.71 -1.88 -34.21
CA GLY A 223 5.61 -0.92 -34.03
C GLY A 223 5.75 0.01 -32.83
N THR A 224 6.88 0.01 -32.13
CA THR A 224 7.10 0.75 -30.89
C THR A 224 8.34 1.65 -30.98
N ARG A 225 8.40 2.70 -30.15
CA ARG A 225 9.61 3.52 -29.98
C ARG A 225 10.65 2.67 -29.23
N LYS A 226 11.81 2.44 -29.84
CA LYS A 226 12.91 1.68 -29.24
C LYS A 226 14.08 2.58 -28.91
N LYS A 227 14.67 2.39 -27.73
CA LYS A 227 15.92 3.07 -27.36
C LYS A 227 17.12 2.52 -28.15
N VAL A 228 17.92 3.43 -28.68
CA VAL A 228 19.23 3.20 -29.29
C VAL A 228 20.25 3.16 -28.15
N SER A 229 20.55 1.94 -27.70
CA SER A 229 21.49 1.65 -26.62
C SER A 229 22.95 1.51 -27.07
N SER A 230 23.26 1.86 -28.32
CA SER A 230 24.65 1.87 -28.79
C SER A 230 25.47 2.90 -28.02
N LYS A 231 26.72 2.52 -27.72
CA LYS A 231 27.72 3.42 -27.17
C LYS A 231 27.93 4.59 -28.13
N PHE A 232 27.91 5.80 -27.58
CA PHE A 232 28.07 7.04 -28.33
C PHE A 232 29.18 7.87 -27.70
N ASN A 233 30.13 8.30 -28.52
CA ASN A 233 31.31 9.03 -28.07
C ASN A 233 31.13 10.55 -28.21
N PHE A 234 31.56 11.34 -27.24
CA PHE A 234 31.55 12.80 -27.32
C PHE A 234 32.80 13.37 -26.63
N PRO A 235 33.39 14.45 -27.17
CA PRO A 235 34.64 14.97 -26.63
C PRO A 235 34.39 15.87 -25.42
N PRO A 236 35.29 15.92 -24.43
CA PRO A 236 35.19 16.88 -23.32
C PRO A 236 35.33 18.33 -23.80
N ILE A 237 36.05 18.56 -24.91
CA ILE A 237 36.21 19.86 -25.57
C ILE A 237 35.76 19.71 -27.03
N LEU A 238 34.79 20.52 -27.46
CA LEU A 238 34.24 20.51 -28.81
C LEU A 238 34.69 21.74 -29.59
N ASP A 239 35.36 21.54 -30.72
CA ASP A 239 35.65 22.60 -31.68
C ASP A 239 34.54 22.71 -32.74
N MET A 240 33.86 23.86 -32.75
CA MET A 240 32.79 24.18 -33.70
C MET A 240 33.24 25.08 -34.85
N HIS A 241 34.48 25.57 -34.84
CA HIS A 241 34.99 26.46 -35.89
C HIS A 241 34.87 25.88 -37.31
N PRO A 242 35.15 24.59 -37.56
CA PRO A 242 35.04 24.02 -38.92
C PRO A 242 33.61 23.94 -39.47
N ARG A 243 32.59 24.20 -38.64
CA ARG A 243 31.18 23.92 -38.92
C ARG A 243 30.31 25.17 -39.06
N ILE A 244 30.90 26.36 -38.87
CA ILE A 244 30.21 27.64 -39.09
C ILE A 244 30.43 28.12 -40.53
N SER A 245 29.40 28.68 -41.15
CA SER A 245 29.51 29.24 -42.50
C SER A 245 30.16 30.62 -42.46
N THR A 246 31.16 30.85 -43.30
CA THR A 246 31.89 32.13 -43.40
C THR A 246 31.24 33.17 -44.31
N ASP A 247 30.08 32.88 -44.90
CA ASP A 247 29.45 33.72 -45.95
C ASP A 247 28.58 34.88 -45.39
N GLY A 248 28.76 35.26 -44.12
CA GLY A 248 27.94 36.28 -43.42
C GLY A 248 28.60 37.66 -43.32
N PRO A 249 27.82 38.76 -43.18
CA PRO A 249 28.34 40.13 -43.09
C PRO A 249 29.19 40.41 -41.82
N ASP A 250 29.15 39.54 -40.83
CA ASP A 250 29.88 39.66 -39.55
C ASP A 250 31.21 38.86 -39.52
N SER A 251 31.75 38.47 -40.68
CA SER A 251 32.98 37.68 -40.84
C SER A 251 34.27 38.40 -40.40
N SER A 252 34.18 39.59 -39.79
CA SER A 252 35.32 40.37 -39.30
C SER A 252 35.77 40.03 -37.87
N ASN A 253 35.05 39.17 -37.14
CA ASN A 253 35.39 38.77 -35.75
C ASN A 253 35.96 37.34 -35.64
N ALA A 254 36.71 36.87 -36.63
CA ALA A 254 37.36 35.56 -36.65
C ALA A 254 38.56 35.39 -35.67
N GLU A 255 38.58 36.13 -34.55
CA GLU A 255 39.62 36.03 -33.50
C GLU A 255 39.17 35.23 -32.26
N ASN A 256 37.89 34.88 -32.10
CA ASN A 256 37.42 34.08 -30.97
C ASN A 256 37.43 32.58 -31.30
N SER A 257 38.16 31.80 -30.48
CA SER A 257 38.14 30.33 -30.56
C SER A 257 36.74 29.80 -30.24
N LEU A 258 36.06 29.17 -31.20
CA LEU A 258 34.75 28.51 -31.03
C LEU A 258 34.89 27.13 -30.35
N LEU A 259 35.68 27.11 -29.27
CA LEU A 259 35.90 25.95 -28.42
C LEU A 259 34.84 25.93 -27.33
N TYR A 260 34.26 24.76 -27.09
CA TYR A 260 33.25 24.56 -26.07
C TYR A 260 33.69 23.48 -25.09
N ASP A 261 33.50 23.73 -23.80
CA ASP A 261 33.72 22.77 -22.72
C ASP A 261 32.40 22.05 -22.38
N LEU A 262 32.44 20.73 -22.28
CA LEU A 262 31.30 19.96 -21.78
C LEU A 262 31.03 20.34 -20.32
N SER A 263 29.81 20.80 -20.05
CA SER A 263 29.40 21.31 -18.73
C SER A 263 28.34 20.44 -18.06
N CYS A 264 27.48 19.77 -18.84
CA CYS A 264 26.44 18.88 -18.31
C CYS A 264 26.11 17.71 -19.25
N ILE A 265 25.83 16.54 -18.65
CA ILE A 265 25.34 15.33 -19.34
C ILE A 265 24.03 14.92 -18.66
N LEU A 266 22.91 15.04 -19.36
CA LEU A 266 21.64 14.45 -18.92
C LEU A 266 21.61 13.00 -19.38
N ILE A 267 21.26 12.10 -18.48
CA ILE A 267 21.25 10.66 -18.70
C ILE A 267 19.84 10.16 -18.46
N HIS A 268 19.29 9.41 -19.42
CA HIS A 268 18.01 8.72 -19.25
C HIS A 268 18.27 7.23 -18.98
N LYS A 269 18.03 6.78 -17.75
CA LYS A 269 18.08 5.37 -17.34
C LYS A 269 16.73 4.73 -17.66
N GLY A 270 16.71 3.72 -18.52
CA GLY A 270 15.47 3.05 -18.95
C GLY A 270 15.51 2.67 -20.43
N ASN A 271 14.67 1.72 -20.82
CA ASN A 271 14.61 1.18 -22.18
C ASN A 271 13.47 1.75 -23.02
N PHE A 272 12.48 2.37 -22.38
CA PHE A 272 11.28 2.89 -23.01
C PHE A 272 11.33 4.41 -23.08
N ALA A 273 10.58 4.99 -24.02
CA ALA A 273 10.51 6.45 -24.20
C ALA A 273 9.53 7.10 -23.21
N ASP A 274 8.49 6.38 -22.81
CA ASP A 274 7.45 6.82 -21.86
C ASP A 274 7.78 6.44 -20.41
N ARG A 275 8.83 5.64 -20.19
CA ARG A 275 9.23 5.14 -18.87
C ARG A 275 10.73 5.12 -18.64
N GLY A 276 11.17 5.80 -17.60
CA GLY A 276 12.55 5.77 -17.13
C GLY A 276 12.82 6.69 -15.96
N HIS A 277 14.10 6.98 -15.75
CA HIS A 277 14.60 7.82 -14.68
C HIS A 277 15.72 8.73 -15.20
N TYR A 278 15.61 10.03 -14.96
CA TYR A 278 16.61 11.00 -15.40
C TYR A 278 17.59 11.32 -14.29
N VAL A 279 18.88 11.38 -14.64
CA VAL A 279 19.94 11.93 -13.78
C VAL A 279 20.80 12.91 -14.57
N ALA A 280 21.48 13.82 -13.87
CA ALA A 280 22.38 14.79 -14.51
C ALA A 280 23.78 14.70 -13.89
N ASN A 281 24.81 14.59 -14.73
CA ASN A 281 26.20 14.77 -14.32
C ASN A 281 26.63 16.18 -14.73
N ILE A 282 26.92 17.04 -13.76
CA ILE A 282 27.21 18.47 -13.98
C ILE A 282 28.59 18.81 -13.47
N ARG A 283 29.36 19.54 -14.26
CA ARG A 283 30.67 20.05 -13.89
C ARG A 283 30.53 21.33 -13.08
N ASN A 284 31.28 21.42 -11.99
CA ASN A 284 31.45 22.64 -11.24
C ASN A 284 32.59 23.46 -11.84
N ASP A 285 32.26 24.59 -12.48
CA ASP A 285 33.26 25.45 -13.13
C ASP A 285 34.30 26.05 -12.18
N SER A 286 34.01 26.16 -10.87
CA SER A 286 34.95 26.81 -9.94
C SER A 286 36.13 25.93 -9.57
N ASN A 287 35.94 24.61 -9.49
CA ASN A 287 36.97 23.65 -9.10
C ASN A 287 37.21 22.54 -10.13
N GLY A 288 36.38 22.44 -11.17
CA GLY A 288 36.47 21.44 -12.23
C GLY A 288 35.91 20.05 -11.87
N GLU A 289 35.37 19.87 -10.66
CA GLU A 289 34.81 18.59 -10.21
C GLU A 289 33.44 18.33 -10.82
N TRP A 290 33.14 17.05 -11.07
CA TRP A 290 31.85 16.58 -11.53
C TRP A 290 31.00 16.09 -10.38
N TRP A 291 29.70 16.34 -10.47
CA TRP A 291 28.70 15.91 -9.49
C TRP A 291 27.55 15.24 -10.22
N GLN A 292 27.08 14.12 -9.68
CA GLN A 292 25.84 13.47 -10.13
C GLN A 292 24.69 13.96 -9.27
N PHE A 293 23.63 14.41 -9.94
CA PHE A 293 22.36 14.81 -9.37
C PHE A 293 21.32 13.74 -9.75
N ASP A 294 20.92 12.96 -8.74
CA ASP A 294 19.90 11.92 -8.81
C ASP A 294 18.83 12.27 -7.75
N ASP A 295 17.95 13.20 -8.11
CA ASP A 295 16.94 13.80 -7.23
C ASP A 295 17.52 14.33 -5.90
N GLU A 296 17.13 13.76 -4.75
CA GLU A 296 17.64 14.18 -3.43
C GLU A 296 19.09 13.78 -3.20
N LEU A 297 19.59 12.81 -3.97
CA LEU A 297 20.92 12.24 -3.82
C LEU A 297 21.89 12.95 -4.75
N VAL A 298 22.87 13.59 -4.13
CA VAL A 298 23.94 14.29 -4.84
C VAL A 298 25.27 13.71 -4.42
N SER A 299 26.06 13.26 -5.40
CA SER A 299 27.34 12.58 -5.16
C SER A 299 28.45 13.16 -6.01
N SER A 300 29.62 13.39 -5.42
CA SER A 300 30.82 13.78 -6.17
C SER A 300 31.31 12.63 -7.04
N LEU A 301 31.65 12.95 -8.29
CA LEU A 301 32.25 12.04 -9.27
C LEU A 301 33.75 12.28 -9.44
N GLY A 302 34.35 13.22 -8.69
CA GLY A 302 35.75 13.59 -8.86
C GLY A 302 35.98 14.44 -10.12
N PHE A 303 37.05 14.21 -10.85
CA PHE A 303 37.40 15.04 -12.03
C PHE A 303 36.93 14.45 -13.37
N HIS A 304 36.33 13.25 -13.33
CA HIS A 304 35.77 12.59 -14.50
C HIS A 304 34.23 12.57 -14.46
N PRO A 305 33.52 12.87 -15.57
CA PRO A 305 32.05 12.96 -15.61
C PRO A 305 31.31 11.65 -15.31
N PHE A 306 32.00 10.51 -15.22
CA PHE A 306 31.43 9.20 -14.87
C PHE A 306 32.12 8.56 -13.65
N GLY A 307 32.90 9.32 -12.88
CA GLY A 307 33.64 8.80 -11.72
C GLY A 307 35.06 8.36 -12.04
N ASP A 308 35.98 8.61 -11.10
CA ASP A 308 37.41 8.26 -11.21
C ASP A 308 37.70 6.74 -11.09
N THR A 309 36.69 5.92 -10.79
CA THR A 309 36.81 4.46 -10.62
C THR A 309 36.80 3.68 -11.93
N MET A 310 36.33 4.28 -13.04
CA MET A 310 36.30 3.61 -14.35
C MET A 310 37.72 3.35 -14.93
N ALA A 311 38.72 4.16 -14.55
CA ALA A 311 40.10 4.01 -15.01
C ALA A 311 40.85 2.80 -14.41
N LYS A 312 40.27 2.07 -13.44
CA LYS A 312 40.91 0.89 -12.80
C LYS A 312 40.33 -0.47 -13.20
N SER A 313 39.32 -0.51 -14.08
CA SER A 313 38.62 -1.77 -14.43
C SER A 313 39.29 -2.61 -15.53
N SER A 314 40.47 -2.24 -16.01
CA SER A 314 41.21 -3.02 -17.02
C SER A 314 42.45 -3.73 -16.46
N LYS A 315 42.33 -4.46 -15.34
CA LYS A 315 43.23 -5.57 -15.00
C LYS A 315 42.43 -6.69 -14.34
N GLU A 316 42.68 -7.89 -14.86
CA GLU A 316 41.96 -9.15 -14.69
C GLU A 316 41.79 -9.62 -13.25
N GLU A 317 40.67 -10.32 -13.03
CA GLU A 317 40.44 -11.25 -11.93
C GLU A 317 41.45 -12.40 -11.98
N ALA A 318 42.15 -12.63 -10.88
CA ALA A 318 42.70 -13.94 -10.53
C ALA A 318 42.75 -14.11 -9.00
N ASP A 319 41.99 -15.09 -8.55
CA ASP A 319 42.20 -16.00 -7.41
C ASP A 319 42.11 -15.49 -5.95
N ASP A 320 40.96 -15.83 -5.36
CA ASP A 320 40.72 -16.69 -4.19
C ASP A 320 41.46 -16.51 -2.83
N THR A 321 40.62 -16.71 -1.80
CA THR A 321 40.90 -17.04 -0.39
C THR A 321 41.57 -16.02 0.53
N SER A 322 40.80 -15.46 1.48
CA SER A 322 40.68 -15.98 2.87
C SER A 322 40.37 -14.91 3.95
N ILE A 323 39.27 -15.17 4.68
CA ILE A 323 39.12 -15.19 6.16
C ILE A 323 39.44 -13.93 7.02
N LYS A 324 38.35 -13.43 7.64
CA LYS A 324 38.16 -12.83 8.99
C LYS A 324 38.97 -11.58 9.41
N CYS A 325 38.26 -10.58 9.94
CA CYS A 325 38.20 -10.37 11.40
C CYS A 325 37.10 -9.38 11.84
N MET A 326 36.41 -9.75 12.92
CA MET A 326 35.75 -8.84 13.86
C MET A 326 36.67 -8.59 15.06
N GLN A 327 36.36 -7.54 15.83
CA GLN A 327 36.90 -7.15 17.15
C GLN A 327 38.24 -6.40 17.06
N GLY A 328 38.51 -5.34 17.83
CA GLY A 328 37.80 -4.66 18.91
C GLY A 328 38.72 -3.50 19.36
N VAL A 329 38.14 -2.33 19.65
CA VAL A 329 38.10 -1.68 20.98
C VAL A 329 39.37 -0.91 21.37
N GLU A 330 39.17 0.42 21.50
CA GLU A 330 39.83 1.41 22.40
C GLU A 330 41.34 1.64 22.24
N SER A 331 41.91 2.82 22.49
CA SER A 331 41.52 4.21 22.73
C SER A 331 42.86 4.98 22.83
N HIS A 332 42.93 6.26 22.46
CA HIS A 332 43.66 7.30 23.21
C HIS A 332 43.68 8.62 22.41
N GLU A 333 43.19 9.66 23.07
CA GLU A 333 43.24 11.06 22.68
C GLU A 333 44.69 11.56 22.58
N THR A 334 45.01 12.43 21.61
CA THR A 334 45.79 13.66 21.85
C THR A 334 45.54 14.69 20.74
N THR A 335 45.44 15.94 21.17
CA THR A 335 45.07 17.20 20.53
C THR A 335 46.12 17.80 19.59
N CYS A 336 45.61 18.45 18.53
CA CYS A 336 45.95 19.76 17.91
C CYS A 336 47.40 20.34 17.85
N GLY A 337 47.76 20.88 16.67
CA GLY A 337 48.81 21.91 16.46
C GLY A 337 49.67 21.66 15.20
N ILE A 338 49.45 22.33 14.05
CA ILE A 338 50.14 23.56 13.56
C ILE A 338 51.67 23.30 13.39
N GLU A 339 52.36 23.40 12.25
CA GLU A 339 52.50 24.54 11.32
C GLU A 339 53.45 24.17 10.14
N THR A 340 53.23 24.82 8.98
CA THR A 340 54.18 25.36 7.97
C THR A 340 55.39 24.58 7.42
N GLY A 341 55.58 24.69 6.10
CA GLY A 341 56.79 24.21 5.41
C GLY A 341 56.89 24.62 3.94
N VAL A 342 57.17 25.90 3.74
CA VAL A 342 57.65 26.64 2.55
C VAL A 342 58.38 25.83 1.45
N ILE A 343 58.06 26.25 0.22
CA ILE A 343 58.64 25.98 -1.11
C ILE A 343 60.18 25.94 -1.14
N ARG A 344 60.75 24.97 -1.87
CA ARG A 344 62.04 25.14 -2.56
C ARG A 344 61.99 24.60 -4.00
N THR A 345 62.36 25.51 -4.89
CA THR A 345 62.55 25.45 -6.34
C THR A 345 63.77 24.60 -6.74
N ALA A 346 63.70 23.96 -7.91
CA ALA A 346 64.86 23.65 -8.75
C ALA A 346 64.46 23.48 -10.22
N ASP A 347 64.58 24.61 -10.93
CA ASP A 347 65.16 24.84 -12.25
C ASP A 347 64.82 24.04 -13.53
N SER A 348 64.68 24.88 -14.55
CA SER A 348 64.50 24.73 -15.98
C SER A 348 65.69 24.09 -16.71
N ASP A 349 65.40 23.25 -17.70
CA ASP A 349 65.71 23.51 -19.12
C ASP A 349 65.64 22.19 -19.92
N THR A 350 64.78 22.13 -20.95
CA THR A 350 65.16 21.93 -22.36
C THR A 350 63.96 21.60 -23.26
N HIS A 351 64.02 22.20 -24.44
CA HIS A 351 63.10 22.19 -25.57
C HIS A 351 62.39 20.87 -25.95
N GLY A 352 61.11 21.04 -26.33
CA GLY A 352 60.57 20.48 -27.57
C GLY A 352 60.09 19.04 -27.54
N LYS A 353 58.88 18.80 -27.04
CA LYS A 353 58.06 17.65 -27.47
C LYS A 353 56.60 18.08 -27.66
N SER A 354 56.19 17.97 -28.92
CA SER A 354 54.84 17.98 -29.50
C SER A 354 53.69 17.85 -28.51
N LEU A 355 52.70 18.74 -28.68
CA LEU A 355 51.29 18.50 -28.33
C LEU A 355 50.92 17.07 -28.73
N ASN A 356 50.64 16.24 -27.74
CA ASN A 356 49.90 14.97 -27.82
C ASN A 356 49.83 14.42 -26.39
N GLN A 357 48.93 15.00 -25.59
CA GLN A 357 48.58 14.47 -24.27
C GLN A 357 47.06 14.27 -24.25
N PHE A 358 46.66 13.04 -24.60
CA PHE A 358 45.39 12.38 -24.27
C PHE A 358 44.11 13.25 -24.27
N GLU A 359 43.49 13.41 -25.44
CA GLU A 359 42.04 13.63 -25.51
C GLU A 359 41.33 12.30 -25.21
N GLU A 360 41.00 12.04 -23.95
CA GLU A 360 40.10 10.93 -23.59
C GLU A 360 38.70 11.26 -24.11
N SER A 361 38.27 10.58 -25.18
CA SER A 361 36.90 10.64 -25.66
C SER A 361 35.94 10.01 -24.63
N LEU A 362 34.90 10.73 -24.24
CA LEU A 362 33.89 10.23 -23.30
C LEU A 362 32.89 9.34 -24.05
N THR A 363 32.41 8.27 -23.43
CA THR A 363 31.47 7.33 -24.05
C THR A 363 30.26 7.09 -23.15
N SER A 364 29.05 7.09 -23.72
CA SER A 364 27.84 6.69 -22.99
C SER A 364 26.79 6.01 -23.89
N ALA A 365 26.10 5.01 -23.34
CA ALA A 365 24.94 4.38 -23.96
C ALA A 365 23.60 5.07 -23.58
N ASP A 366 23.63 5.93 -22.56
CA ASP A 366 22.43 6.47 -21.92
C ASP A 366 22.39 8.01 -21.89
N ALA A 367 23.48 8.69 -22.26
CA ALA A 367 23.51 10.15 -22.41
C ALA A 367 22.42 10.58 -23.39
N TYR A 368 21.47 11.37 -22.92
CA TYR A 368 20.28 11.80 -23.64
C TYR A 368 20.44 13.22 -24.19
N MET A 369 21.03 14.12 -23.40
CA MET A 369 21.33 15.49 -23.81
C MET A 369 22.72 15.89 -23.32
N LEU A 370 23.45 16.64 -24.15
CA LEU A 370 24.77 17.17 -23.83
C LEU A 370 24.71 18.69 -23.85
N ILE A 371 25.22 19.34 -22.80
CA ILE A 371 25.30 20.80 -22.71
C ILE A 371 26.76 21.20 -22.70
N TYR A 372 27.09 22.11 -23.61
CA TYR A 372 28.43 22.62 -23.85
C TYR A 372 28.44 24.14 -23.63
N SER A 373 29.44 24.65 -22.91
CA SER A 373 29.61 26.08 -22.65
C SER A 373 30.82 26.62 -23.43
N MET A 374 30.64 27.73 -24.14
CA MET A 374 31.72 28.36 -24.91
C MET A 374 32.85 28.81 -23.99
N ARG A 375 34.09 28.48 -24.36
CA ARG A 375 35.28 28.85 -23.61
C ARG A 375 35.63 30.32 -23.87
N VAL A 376 35.63 31.13 -22.82
CA VAL A 376 36.02 32.54 -22.91
C VAL A 376 37.57 32.63 -22.89
N PRO A 377 38.22 33.33 -23.86
CA PRO A 377 39.67 33.49 -23.87
C PRO A 377 40.19 34.24 -22.63
N HIS A 378 41.26 33.72 -22.01
CA HIS A 378 41.88 34.26 -20.78
C HIS A 378 42.38 35.72 -20.86
N ALA A 379 42.42 36.33 -22.05
CA ALA A 379 42.96 37.67 -22.28
C ALA A 379 42.03 38.82 -21.82
N ALA A 380 40.75 38.57 -21.50
CA ALA A 380 39.84 39.56 -20.92
C ALA A 380 39.94 39.69 -19.39
N THR A 381 40.76 38.86 -18.73
CA THR A 381 40.91 38.79 -17.27
C THR A 381 42.16 39.53 -16.79
N THR A 382 42.27 40.83 -17.05
CA THR A 382 43.20 41.68 -16.27
C THR A 382 42.56 42.04 -14.92
N ASN A 383 43.12 41.47 -13.86
CA ASN A 383 43.01 41.91 -12.46
C ASN A 383 41.59 42.17 -11.92
N SER A 384 40.86 41.11 -11.62
CA SER A 384 39.95 41.14 -10.46
C SER A 384 39.86 39.75 -9.81
N ARG A 385 40.72 39.49 -8.83
CA ARG A 385 40.43 38.52 -7.76
C ARG A 385 39.42 39.14 -6.77
N THR A 386 38.32 39.65 -7.28
CA THR A 386 37.12 39.89 -6.47
C THR A 386 36.35 38.59 -6.49
N ASN A 387 36.02 38.06 -5.31
CA ASN A 387 34.95 37.06 -5.18
C ASN A 387 33.73 37.58 -5.94
N GLU A 388 33.49 37.08 -7.15
CA GLU A 388 32.27 37.35 -7.93
C GLU A 388 31.11 36.70 -7.19
N THR A 389 30.63 37.41 -6.18
CA THR A 389 29.42 37.06 -5.46
C THR A 389 28.30 37.45 -6.40
N PHE A 390 27.73 36.47 -7.09
CA PHE A 390 26.54 36.63 -7.92
C PHE A 390 25.51 37.48 -7.14
N LEU A 391 25.01 38.55 -7.75
CA LEU A 391 24.06 39.46 -7.09
C LEU A 391 22.66 38.83 -7.10
N PHE A 392 22.43 37.86 -6.21
CA PHE A 392 21.09 37.49 -5.82
C PHE A 392 20.45 38.66 -5.06
N PRO A 393 19.14 38.95 -5.26
CA PRO A 393 18.42 39.89 -4.42
C PRO A 393 18.57 39.55 -2.93
N ASN A 394 18.90 40.55 -2.11
CA ASN A 394 19.15 40.36 -0.68
C ASN A 394 17.90 39.84 0.06
N GLU A 395 16.72 40.20 -0.44
CA GLU A 395 15.42 39.78 0.06
C GLU A 395 15.27 38.25 0.01
N LEU A 396 15.59 37.63 -1.14
CA LEU A 396 15.53 36.17 -1.30
C LEU A 396 16.54 35.47 -0.40
N ARG A 397 17.75 36.03 -0.27
CA ARG A 397 18.76 35.53 0.65
C ARG A 397 18.28 35.56 2.10
N CYS A 398 17.65 36.65 2.54
CA CYS A 398 17.12 36.80 3.89
C CYS A 398 16.02 35.76 4.21
N ILE A 399 15.16 35.46 3.23
CA ILE A 399 14.14 34.41 3.36
C ILE A 399 14.80 33.06 3.63
N VAL A 400 15.78 32.67 2.81
CA VAL A 400 16.46 31.37 2.95
C VAL A 400 17.29 31.30 4.24
N GLU A 401 17.98 32.38 4.63
CA GLU A 401 18.72 32.43 5.90
C GLU A 401 17.80 32.30 7.12
N THR A 402 16.60 32.85 7.06
CA THR A 402 15.58 32.69 8.12
C THR A 402 15.11 31.23 8.22
N GLN A 403 14.85 30.58 7.09
CA GLN A 403 14.49 29.15 7.04
C GLN A 403 15.64 28.26 7.56
N ASN A 404 16.88 28.57 7.19
CA ASN A 404 18.07 27.87 7.66
C ASN A 404 18.20 27.95 9.19
N LYS A 405 18.02 29.14 9.77
CA LYS A 405 18.05 29.35 11.21
C LYS A 405 17.00 28.49 11.93
N ALA A 406 15.76 28.51 11.44
CA ALA A 406 14.69 27.71 12.02
C ALA A 406 14.97 26.19 11.96
N LEU A 407 15.59 25.70 10.88
CA LEU A 407 16.00 24.29 10.77
C LEU A 407 17.12 23.94 11.76
N LEU A 408 18.13 24.80 11.90
CA LEU A 408 19.22 24.59 12.86
C LEU A 408 18.73 24.57 14.32
N GLU A 409 17.78 25.43 14.67
CA GLU A 409 17.15 25.43 16.00
C GLU A 409 16.44 24.09 16.28
N LYS A 410 15.69 23.55 15.30
CA LYS A 410 15.09 22.21 15.40
C LYS A 410 16.13 21.10 15.57
N CYS A 411 17.25 21.17 14.86
CA CYS A 411 18.35 20.21 15.01
C CYS A 411 18.97 20.26 16.41
N GLN A 412 19.17 21.45 16.96
CA GLN A 412 19.71 21.63 18.31
C GLN A 412 18.74 21.11 19.38
N GLU A 413 17.44 21.40 19.23
CA GLU A 413 16.40 20.89 20.13
C GLU A 413 16.33 19.36 20.12
N TYR A 414 16.33 18.75 18.92
CA TYR A 414 16.33 17.29 18.77
C TYR A 414 17.55 16.66 19.44
N LYS A 415 18.74 17.22 19.22
CA LYS A 415 19.99 16.74 19.84
C LYS A 415 19.93 16.83 21.37
N LYS A 416 19.46 17.96 21.91
CA LYS A 416 19.29 18.14 23.36
C LYS A 416 18.32 17.12 23.94
N ASN A 417 17.19 16.88 23.27
CA ASN A 417 16.21 15.90 23.72
C ASN A 417 16.76 14.47 23.66
N LEU A 418 17.56 14.15 22.63
CA LEU A 418 18.23 12.85 22.51
C LEU A 418 19.23 12.63 23.65
N GLU A 419 20.08 13.62 23.92
CA GLU A 419 21.05 13.59 25.02
C GLU A 419 20.35 13.41 26.37
N ASN A 420 19.25 14.15 26.61
CA ASN A 420 18.45 14.03 27.82
C ASN A 420 17.84 12.63 27.98
N MET A 421 17.30 12.05 26.90
CA MET A 421 16.72 10.71 26.90
C MET A 421 17.78 9.64 27.15
N ILE A 422 18.95 9.74 26.50
CA ILE A 422 20.08 8.83 26.72
C ILE A 422 20.54 8.94 28.18
N ALA A 423 20.73 10.15 28.69
CA ALA A 423 21.12 10.39 30.08
C ALA A 423 20.08 9.83 31.08
N ALA A 424 18.78 9.96 30.81
CA ALA A 424 17.73 9.37 31.63
C ALA A 424 17.80 7.83 31.64
N ARG A 425 17.99 7.20 30.47
CA ARG A 425 18.17 5.74 30.37
C ARG A 425 19.43 5.25 31.07
N THR A 426 20.53 5.98 30.98
CA THR A 426 21.77 5.64 31.68
C THR A 426 21.58 5.71 33.19
N ARG A 427 21.01 6.81 33.71
CA ARG A 427 20.67 6.93 35.14
C ARG A 427 19.78 5.77 35.63
N ARG A 428 18.75 5.40 34.85
CA ARG A 428 17.87 4.26 35.17
C ARG A 428 18.63 2.94 35.24
N LYS A 429 19.53 2.68 34.28
CA LYS A 429 20.37 1.48 34.29
C LYS A 429 21.30 1.42 35.49
N ASP A 430 21.89 2.53 35.88
CA ASP A 430 22.80 2.60 37.03
C ASP A 430 22.05 2.39 38.34
N GLU A 431 20.85 2.96 38.46
CA GLU A 431 19.94 2.74 39.58
C GLU A 431 19.53 1.27 39.71
N ILE A 432 19.10 0.64 38.61
CA ILE A 432 18.73 -0.78 38.59
C ILE A 432 19.92 -1.66 38.99
N LYS A 433 21.12 -1.40 38.45
CA LYS A 433 22.35 -2.12 38.84
C LYS A 433 22.67 -1.95 40.33
N MET A 434 22.53 -0.73 40.85
CA MET A 434 22.74 -0.44 42.27
C MET A 434 21.78 -1.26 43.13
N ILE A 435 20.48 -1.21 42.84
CA ILE A 435 19.47 -1.96 43.62
C ILE A 435 19.65 -3.47 43.49
N LEU A 436 19.96 -4.00 42.28
CA LEU A 436 20.30 -5.41 42.08
C LEU A 436 21.47 -5.86 42.95
N SER A 437 22.50 -5.02 43.11
CA SER A 437 23.65 -5.35 43.98
C SER A 437 23.25 -5.43 45.46
N LEU A 438 22.21 -4.69 45.88
CA LEU A 438 21.69 -4.70 47.25
C LEU A 438 20.70 -5.86 47.48
N MET A 439 20.11 -6.46 46.43
CA MET A 439 19.06 -7.48 46.59
C MET A 439 19.57 -8.83 47.12
N SER A 440 20.87 -9.12 47.06
CA SER A 440 21.42 -10.37 47.59
C SER A 440 21.15 -10.50 49.10
N VAL A 441 20.60 -11.65 49.50
CA VAL A 441 20.33 -11.98 50.91
C VAL A 441 21.24 -13.14 51.31
N ASP A 442 22.27 -12.84 52.10
CA ASP A 442 23.12 -13.85 52.74
C ASP A 442 22.27 -14.73 53.68
N SER A 443 22.58 -16.02 53.72
CA SER A 443 21.86 -16.99 54.56
C SER A 443 21.93 -16.71 56.07
N GLN A 444 22.79 -15.77 56.49
CA GLN A 444 23.00 -15.35 57.88
C GLN A 444 22.26 -14.04 58.24
N VAL A 445 21.58 -13.38 57.29
CA VAL A 445 20.88 -12.11 57.53
C VAL A 445 19.42 -12.36 57.91
N HIS A 446 19.06 -11.97 59.14
CA HIS A 446 17.71 -12.23 59.70
C HIS A 446 16.62 -11.26 59.22
N GLN A 447 16.95 -10.14 58.55
CA GLN A 447 15.97 -9.13 58.12
C GLN A 447 15.91 -9.04 56.59
N TYR A 448 14.82 -9.55 56.01
CA TYR A 448 14.50 -9.51 54.58
C TYR A 448 13.02 -9.25 54.36
N PHE A 449 12.67 -8.80 53.16
CA PHE A 449 11.29 -8.51 52.75
C PHE A 449 10.91 -9.28 51.49
N TRP A 450 9.61 -9.44 51.31
CA TRP A 450 8.99 -10.02 50.12
C TRP A 450 8.43 -8.91 49.23
N ILE A 451 8.70 -9.02 47.95
CA ILE A 451 8.18 -8.11 46.93
C ILE A 451 7.55 -8.89 45.77
N ALA A 452 6.47 -8.35 45.22
CA ALA A 452 5.80 -8.89 44.05
C ALA A 452 6.75 -8.97 42.84
N SER A 453 6.83 -10.14 42.21
CA SER A 453 7.65 -10.33 41.01
C SER A 453 7.08 -9.57 39.81
N SER A 454 5.77 -9.33 39.79
CA SER A 454 5.07 -8.55 38.76
C SER A 454 5.53 -7.08 38.81
N TRP A 455 5.50 -6.46 39.99
CA TRP A 455 5.97 -5.09 40.17
C TRP A 455 7.47 -4.92 39.85
N LEU A 456 8.32 -5.85 40.29
CA LEU A 456 9.77 -5.78 39.98
C LEU A 456 10.07 -5.78 38.47
N ARG A 457 9.23 -6.42 37.65
CA ARG A 457 9.38 -6.38 36.18
C ARG A 457 9.03 -5.01 35.62
N ILE A 458 7.90 -4.45 36.05
CA ILE A 458 7.48 -3.09 35.65
C ILE A 458 8.55 -2.09 36.05
N TRP A 459 9.04 -2.20 37.29
CA TRP A 459 10.17 -1.42 37.77
C TRP A 459 11.40 -1.58 36.86
N ALA A 460 11.83 -2.80 36.52
CA ALA A 460 13.03 -2.98 35.70
C ALA A 460 12.92 -2.39 34.28
N ASP A 461 11.72 -2.35 33.70
CA ASP A 461 11.51 -2.00 32.28
C ASP A 461 11.11 -0.54 32.05
N GLU A 462 10.48 0.11 33.04
CA GLU A 462 9.96 1.47 32.89
C GLU A 462 10.94 2.55 33.38
N LEU A 463 10.91 3.72 32.71
CA LEU A 463 11.70 4.89 33.11
C LEU A 463 11.14 5.57 34.37
N ASP A 464 9.82 5.48 34.58
CA ASP A 464 9.10 6.09 35.71
C ASP A 464 8.06 5.09 36.26
N PRO A 465 8.50 4.11 37.07
CA PRO A 465 7.64 3.01 37.49
C PRO A 465 6.66 3.43 38.62
N PRO A 466 5.52 2.74 38.75
CA PRO A 466 4.51 3.04 39.75
C PRO A 466 4.95 2.68 41.18
N PRO A 467 4.24 3.16 42.22
CA PRO A 467 4.47 2.77 43.61
C PRO A 467 4.43 1.23 43.81
N ILE A 468 5.14 0.73 44.83
CA ILE A 468 5.21 -0.72 45.13
C ILE A 468 3.81 -1.26 45.43
N ASP A 469 3.42 -2.36 44.79
CA ASP A 469 2.17 -3.08 45.07
C ASP A 469 2.45 -4.56 45.36
N ASN A 470 2.24 -4.96 46.62
CA ASN A 470 2.39 -6.33 47.09
C ASN A 470 1.05 -7.03 47.36
N SER A 471 -0.07 -6.43 46.98
CA SER A 471 -1.40 -6.92 47.33
C SER A 471 -1.69 -8.32 46.77
N GLU A 472 -1.09 -8.68 45.63
CA GLU A 472 -1.21 -10.02 45.02
C GLU A 472 -0.66 -11.17 45.89
N LEU A 473 0.14 -10.85 46.90
CA LEU A 473 0.79 -11.85 47.77
C LEU A 473 -0.03 -12.19 49.02
N LEU A 474 -1.08 -11.42 49.30
CA LEU A 474 -1.88 -11.55 50.51
C LEU A 474 -3.01 -12.58 50.36
N CYS A 475 -3.29 -13.30 51.44
CA CYS A 475 -4.53 -14.04 51.61
C CYS A 475 -5.65 -13.13 52.14
N GLU A 476 -6.85 -13.68 52.26
CA GLU A 476 -8.01 -12.98 52.84
C GLU A 476 -7.77 -12.54 54.30
N HIS A 477 -6.84 -13.18 55.02
CA HIS A 477 -6.41 -12.78 56.37
C HIS A 477 -5.39 -11.62 56.38
N GLY A 478 -5.07 -11.04 55.21
CA GLY A 478 -4.12 -9.93 55.07
C GLY A 478 -2.66 -10.31 55.34
N LYS A 479 -2.32 -11.59 55.27
CA LYS A 479 -0.98 -12.18 55.51
C LYS A 479 -0.48 -12.91 54.26
N LEU A 480 0.82 -13.21 54.18
CA LEU A 480 1.39 -13.93 53.05
C LEU A 480 0.78 -15.33 52.90
N HIS A 481 0.22 -15.60 51.72
CA HIS A 481 -0.38 -16.89 51.42
C HIS A 481 0.70 -17.93 51.03
N PRO A 482 0.66 -19.19 51.54
CA PRO A 482 1.68 -20.20 51.26
C PRO A 482 1.87 -20.55 49.78
N SER A 483 0.82 -20.42 48.96
CA SER A 483 0.92 -20.69 47.51
C SER A 483 1.54 -19.54 46.71
N SER A 484 1.68 -18.34 47.28
CA SER A 484 2.22 -17.16 46.59
C SER A 484 3.75 -17.19 46.46
N VAL A 485 4.41 -18.25 46.93
CA VAL A 485 5.87 -18.43 46.91
C VAL A 485 6.50 -18.30 45.52
N THR A 486 5.77 -18.64 44.46
CA THR A 486 6.25 -18.51 43.07
C THR A 486 6.12 -17.09 42.51
N LEU A 487 5.30 -16.25 43.13
CA LEU A 487 4.99 -14.89 42.69
C LEU A 487 5.83 -13.84 43.44
N MET A 488 6.48 -14.21 44.55
CA MET A 488 7.29 -13.28 45.34
C MET A 488 8.80 -13.47 45.16
N LYS A 489 9.55 -12.39 45.33
CA LYS A 489 11.02 -12.39 45.48
C LYS A 489 11.41 -11.94 46.86
N ARG A 490 12.47 -12.57 47.38
CA ARG A 490 13.11 -12.18 48.62
C ARG A 490 14.18 -11.13 48.33
N ILE A 491 14.10 -9.99 49.00
CA ILE A 491 15.10 -8.91 48.89
C ILE A 491 15.63 -8.51 50.27
N SER A 492 16.85 -8.01 50.33
CA SER A 492 17.44 -7.55 51.58
C SER A 492 16.70 -6.31 52.11
N LYS A 493 16.74 -6.09 53.43
CA LYS A 493 16.22 -4.85 54.04
C LYS A 493 16.78 -3.58 53.40
N ARG A 494 18.07 -3.54 53.05
CA ARG A 494 18.69 -2.39 52.39
C ARG A 494 18.10 -2.12 51.00
N ALA A 495 17.79 -3.18 50.25
CA ALA A 495 17.14 -3.04 48.95
C ALA A 495 15.69 -2.57 49.09
N TRP A 496 14.95 -3.11 50.07
CA TRP A 496 13.60 -2.67 50.40
C TRP A 496 13.55 -1.20 50.80
N ASP A 497 14.37 -0.77 51.76
CA ASP A 497 14.41 0.61 52.23
C ASP A 497 14.72 1.59 51.07
N SER A 498 15.62 1.20 50.17
CA SER A 498 15.96 1.99 48.98
C SER A 498 14.77 2.11 48.01
N LEU A 499 14.10 1.00 47.70
CA LEU A 499 12.94 0.97 46.81
C LEU A 499 11.76 1.72 47.42
N PHE A 500 11.46 1.47 48.69
CA PHE A 500 10.33 2.07 49.40
C PHE A 500 10.49 3.58 49.61
N SER A 501 11.70 4.06 49.93
CA SER A 501 11.99 5.50 50.05
C SER A 501 11.79 6.23 48.73
N GLN A 502 12.07 5.58 47.60
CA GLN A 502 12.01 6.18 46.28
C GLN A 502 10.62 6.10 45.63
N TYR A 503 9.92 4.98 45.80
CA TYR A 503 8.66 4.71 45.10
C TYR A 503 7.42 4.66 46.01
N GLY A 504 7.60 4.53 47.33
CA GLY A 504 6.50 4.32 48.26
C GLY A 504 5.68 3.05 47.95
N GLY A 505 4.43 3.02 48.43
CA GLY A 505 3.49 1.90 48.18
C GLY A 505 3.35 0.95 49.37
N GLY A 506 3.01 -0.32 49.11
CA GLY A 506 2.84 -1.35 50.13
C GLY A 506 1.99 -2.54 49.66
N PRO A 507 1.59 -3.44 50.57
CA PRO A 507 2.00 -3.53 51.98
C PRO A 507 3.46 -4.03 52.16
N GLU A 508 4.07 -3.68 53.29
CA GLU A 508 5.38 -4.20 53.71
C GLU A 508 5.24 -5.63 54.24
N LEU A 509 5.99 -6.58 53.67
CA LEU A 509 5.86 -8.01 53.98
C LEU A 509 7.20 -8.61 54.40
N SER A 510 7.32 -8.95 55.68
CA SER A 510 8.51 -9.49 56.32
C SER A 510 8.53 -11.02 56.37
N ALA A 511 9.59 -11.59 56.94
CA ALA A 511 9.71 -13.02 57.21
C ALA A 511 8.62 -13.56 58.17
N GLU A 512 8.01 -12.70 58.98
CA GLU A 512 7.05 -13.09 60.03
C GLU A 512 5.59 -13.01 59.56
N ASP A 513 5.36 -12.54 58.33
CA ASP A 513 4.03 -12.29 57.80
C ASP A 513 3.37 -13.50 57.12
N TYR A 514 3.95 -14.69 57.27
CA TYR A 514 3.31 -15.93 56.80
C TYR A 514 1.98 -16.18 57.51
N CYS A 515 0.99 -16.65 56.77
CA CYS A 515 -0.29 -17.01 57.35
C CYS A 515 -0.25 -18.43 57.97
N ILE A 516 -0.16 -18.51 59.31
CA ILE A 516 -0.18 -19.79 60.03
C ILE A 516 -1.50 -20.55 59.83
N GLU A 517 -2.62 -19.83 59.69
CA GLU A 517 -3.93 -20.43 59.46
C GLU A 517 -3.97 -21.20 58.14
N CYS A 518 -3.53 -20.57 57.04
CA CYS A 518 -3.41 -21.23 55.73
C CYS A 518 -2.38 -22.38 55.74
N ILE A 519 -1.29 -22.27 56.51
CA ILE A 519 -0.29 -23.35 56.63
C ILE A 519 -0.88 -24.56 57.36
N MET A 520 -1.57 -24.34 58.48
CA MET A 520 -2.19 -25.40 59.25
C MET A 520 -3.31 -26.09 58.47
N GLU A 521 -4.08 -25.31 57.70
CA GLU A 521 -5.09 -25.85 56.77
C GLU A 521 -4.45 -26.75 55.72
N ASN A 522 -3.39 -26.28 55.05
CA ASN A 522 -2.64 -27.09 54.08
C ASN A 522 -2.06 -28.37 54.71
N ALA A 523 -1.51 -28.30 55.92
CA ALA A 523 -0.94 -29.46 56.61
C ALA A 523 -2.02 -30.50 57.00
N LYS A 524 -3.18 -30.04 57.49
CA LYS A 524 -4.33 -30.90 57.81
C LYS A 524 -4.87 -31.60 56.54
N ASN A 525 -4.90 -30.87 55.43
CA ASN A 525 -5.30 -31.41 54.13
C ASN A 525 -4.33 -32.50 53.65
N VAL A 526 -3.01 -32.30 53.78
CA VAL A 526 -2.02 -33.32 53.36
C VAL A 526 -2.07 -34.58 54.23
N ALA A 527 -2.25 -34.46 55.54
CA ALA A 527 -2.30 -35.61 56.45
C ALA A 527 -3.54 -36.49 56.22
N SER A 528 -4.71 -35.88 56.03
CA SER A 528 -5.98 -36.59 55.78
C SER A 528 -5.98 -37.38 54.45
N VAL A 529 -5.35 -36.84 53.41
CA VAL A 529 -5.18 -37.51 52.10
C VAL A 529 -4.41 -38.84 52.21
N SER A 530 -3.39 -38.90 53.07
CA SER A 530 -2.51 -40.08 53.20
C SER A 530 -3.19 -41.28 53.84
N SER A 531 -4.04 -41.05 54.85
CA SER A 531 -4.82 -42.09 55.54
C SER A 531 -5.90 -42.68 54.62
N PHE A 532 -6.62 -41.82 53.90
CA PHE A 532 -7.66 -42.21 52.94
C PHE A 532 -7.13 -43.15 51.84
N LYS A 533 -5.92 -42.89 51.35
CA LYS A 533 -5.28 -43.68 50.29
C LYS A 533 -5.10 -45.16 50.66
N SER A 534 -4.81 -45.46 51.92
CA SER A 534 -4.51 -46.82 52.39
C SER A 534 -5.79 -47.67 52.50
N GLU A 535 -6.86 -47.11 53.06
CA GLU A 535 -8.13 -47.83 53.26
C GLU A 535 -8.87 -48.06 51.93
N ARG A 536 -8.81 -47.10 51.00
CA ARG A 536 -9.37 -47.24 49.64
C ARG A 536 -8.79 -48.44 48.89
N ALA A 537 -7.49 -48.67 49.02
CA ALA A 537 -6.81 -49.78 48.34
C ALA A 537 -7.32 -51.15 48.84
N ARG A 538 -7.62 -51.26 50.14
CA ARG A 538 -8.15 -52.47 50.77
C ARG A 538 -9.55 -52.83 50.24
N ILE A 539 -10.46 -51.86 50.22
CA ILE A 539 -11.84 -52.07 49.76
C ILE A 539 -11.91 -52.35 48.27
N LYS A 540 -11.05 -51.71 47.46
CA LYS A 540 -10.95 -52.01 46.03
C LYS A 540 -10.53 -53.46 45.78
N LEU A 541 -9.51 -53.96 46.49
CA LEU A 541 -9.05 -55.35 46.37
C LEU A 541 -10.16 -56.36 46.70
N MET A 542 -10.99 -56.05 47.70
CA MET A 542 -12.13 -56.89 48.09
C MET A 542 -13.21 -56.95 46.99
N LEU A 543 -13.53 -55.82 46.37
CA LEU A 543 -14.53 -55.74 45.30
C LEU A 543 -14.05 -56.39 43.99
N ASP A 544 -12.75 -56.28 43.67
CA ASP A 544 -12.15 -56.88 42.47
C ASP A 544 -12.08 -58.43 42.57
N ASN A 545 -11.90 -58.99 43.78
CA ASN A 545 -11.78 -60.44 44.01
C ASN A 545 -13.13 -61.19 44.13
N GLY A 546 -14.25 -60.54 43.84
CA GLY A 546 -15.54 -61.22 43.64
C GLY A 546 -16.25 -61.74 44.90
N GLY A 547 -15.92 -61.23 46.09
CA GLY A 547 -16.68 -61.45 47.34
C GLY A 547 -16.85 -62.90 47.76
N VAL A 548 -16.01 -63.39 48.67
CA VAL A 548 -16.26 -64.67 49.34
C VAL A 548 -17.46 -64.48 50.28
N SER A 549 -18.57 -65.16 50.02
CA SER A 549 -19.83 -65.03 50.78
C SER A 549 -19.74 -65.74 52.14
N PRO A 550 -19.90 -65.04 53.27
CA PRO A 550 -20.44 -65.61 54.50
C PRO A 550 -21.95 -65.81 54.36
N VAL A 551 -22.51 -66.73 55.13
CA VAL A 551 -23.92 -67.17 55.04
C VAL A 551 -24.92 -66.12 55.57
N ASP A 552 -24.45 -65.03 56.18
CA ASP A 552 -25.29 -63.99 56.83
C ASP A 552 -24.99 -62.54 56.39
N GLU A 553 -24.36 -62.32 55.23
CA GLU A 553 -23.94 -60.96 54.83
C GLU A 553 -25.06 -60.15 54.15
N LYS A 554 -25.25 -58.89 54.57
CA LYS A 554 -26.23 -57.95 53.97
C LYS A 554 -25.65 -57.31 52.72
N PHE A 555 -26.46 -57.24 51.67
CA PHE A 555 -26.08 -56.65 50.39
C PHE A 555 -26.83 -55.34 50.14
N TYR A 556 -26.09 -54.35 49.64
CA TYR A 556 -26.60 -53.00 49.37
C TYR A 556 -26.49 -52.67 47.87
N PHE A 557 -27.44 -51.87 47.39
CA PHE A 557 -27.34 -51.25 46.08
C PHE A 557 -26.54 -49.95 46.15
N VAL A 558 -25.59 -49.81 45.22
CA VAL A 558 -24.91 -48.55 44.89
C VAL A 558 -25.13 -48.22 43.43
N SER A 559 -24.88 -46.96 43.04
CA SER A 559 -24.87 -46.58 41.64
C SER A 559 -23.73 -47.29 40.90
N LYS A 560 -24.06 -47.96 39.79
CA LYS A 560 -23.10 -48.65 38.94
C LYS A 560 -22.09 -47.70 38.31
N THR A 561 -22.54 -46.52 37.89
CA THR A 561 -21.66 -45.50 37.28
C THR A 561 -20.74 -44.91 38.33
N TRP A 562 -21.26 -44.61 39.52
CA TRP A 562 -20.46 -44.14 40.64
C TRP A 562 -19.38 -45.16 41.03
N LEU A 563 -19.75 -46.42 41.21
CA LEU A 563 -18.81 -47.46 41.62
C LEU A 563 -17.72 -47.71 40.58
N GLN A 564 -18.07 -47.71 39.29
CA GLN A 564 -17.08 -47.84 38.21
C GLN A 564 -16.09 -46.67 38.19
N ASN A 565 -16.56 -45.45 38.39
CA ASN A 565 -15.71 -44.27 38.48
C ASN A 565 -14.84 -44.32 39.74
N TRP A 566 -15.40 -44.74 40.87
CA TRP A 566 -14.68 -44.93 42.11
C TRP A 566 -13.56 -45.97 41.98
N LEU A 567 -13.79 -47.10 41.29
CA LEU A 567 -12.77 -48.14 41.05
C LEU A 567 -11.66 -47.70 40.07
N ARG A 568 -12.00 -46.93 39.03
CA ARG A 568 -11.07 -46.51 37.96
C ARG A 568 -10.13 -45.37 38.33
N ARG A 569 -10.46 -44.58 39.36
CA ARG A 569 -9.60 -43.46 39.81
C ARG A 569 -8.20 -43.94 40.20
N LYS A 570 -7.15 -43.36 39.60
CA LYS A 570 -5.73 -43.64 39.93
C LYS A 570 -5.42 -43.11 41.33
N ALA A 571 -4.50 -43.74 42.05
CA ALA A 571 -4.23 -43.43 43.45
C ALA A 571 -3.45 -42.11 43.63
N ALA A 572 -4.10 -41.04 44.13
CA ALA A 572 -3.52 -39.99 45.01
C ALA A 572 -4.45 -38.77 45.28
N GLU A 573 -5.75 -38.94 45.53
CA GLU A 573 -6.62 -37.79 45.89
C GLU A 573 -7.39 -38.08 47.18
N ALA A 574 -7.59 -37.04 47.99
CA ALA A 574 -8.50 -37.05 49.15
C ALA A 574 -9.93 -37.40 48.72
N PRO A 575 -10.82 -37.75 49.66
CA PRO A 575 -12.26 -37.81 49.39
C PRO A 575 -12.71 -36.50 48.73
N THR A 576 -13.43 -36.61 47.62
CA THR A 576 -14.03 -35.45 46.92
C THR A 576 -15.54 -35.46 47.13
N GLU A 577 -16.23 -34.36 46.81
CA GLU A 577 -17.70 -34.30 46.85
C GLU A 577 -18.38 -35.44 46.09
N VAL A 578 -17.75 -35.94 45.03
CA VAL A 578 -18.23 -37.09 44.26
C VAL A 578 -18.31 -38.37 45.09
N ASP A 579 -17.48 -38.51 46.12
CA ASP A 579 -17.45 -39.67 47.02
C ASP A 579 -18.52 -39.62 48.11
N ALA A 580 -19.19 -38.47 48.28
CA ALA A 580 -20.17 -38.25 49.34
C ALA A 580 -21.51 -38.95 49.10
N SER A 581 -21.73 -39.49 47.90
CA SER A 581 -23.05 -39.97 47.48
C SER A 581 -23.00 -41.24 46.63
N PRO A 582 -22.64 -42.39 47.21
CA PRO A 582 -22.61 -43.69 46.52
C PRO A 582 -23.96 -44.12 45.93
N THR A 583 -25.06 -43.62 46.51
CA THR A 583 -26.43 -43.92 46.08
C THR A 583 -27.15 -42.75 45.41
N ALA A 584 -26.58 -41.54 45.30
CA ALA A 584 -27.32 -40.37 44.77
C ALA A 584 -27.99 -40.61 43.41
N ALA A 585 -27.29 -41.23 42.46
CA ALA A 585 -27.86 -41.49 41.13
C ALA A 585 -29.01 -42.52 41.13
N ILE A 586 -29.20 -43.24 42.24
CA ILE A 586 -30.28 -44.22 42.44
C ILE A 586 -31.21 -43.83 43.60
N THR A 587 -30.98 -42.69 44.26
CA THR A 587 -31.84 -42.12 45.29
C THR A 587 -32.70 -41.04 44.64
N CYS A 588 -34.01 -41.13 44.78
CA CYS A 588 -34.88 -40.04 44.34
C CYS A 588 -34.98 -38.92 45.39
N PRO A 589 -35.43 -37.71 45.02
CA PRO A 589 -35.68 -36.62 45.97
C PRO A 589 -36.61 -37.01 47.14
N HIS A 590 -37.53 -37.95 46.92
CA HIS A 590 -38.40 -38.53 47.95
C HIS A 590 -37.70 -39.49 48.94
N LYS A 591 -36.36 -39.55 48.94
CA LYS A 591 -35.53 -40.44 49.78
C LYS A 591 -35.86 -41.93 49.59
N GLY A 592 -36.33 -42.33 48.41
CA GLY A 592 -36.61 -43.71 48.02
C GLY A 592 -35.72 -44.20 46.88
N LEU A 593 -35.79 -45.50 46.56
CA LEU A 593 -34.99 -46.10 45.49
C LEU A 593 -35.60 -45.76 44.12
N LEU A 594 -34.86 -45.06 43.27
CA LEU A 594 -35.31 -44.59 41.96
C LEU A 594 -35.51 -45.78 40.99
N PRO A 595 -36.64 -45.89 40.25
CA PRO A 595 -36.89 -47.02 39.34
C PRO A 595 -35.81 -47.24 38.27
N ASP A 596 -35.52 -48.50 37.91
CA ASP A 596 -34.43 -48.86 36.98
C ASP A 596 -34.59 -48.29 35.55
N LYS A 597 -35.80 -47.85 35.20
CA LYS A 597 -36.12 -47.24 33.89
C LYS A 597 -35.66 -45.79 33.79
N PHE A 598 -35.32 -45.13 34.90
CA PHE A 598 -34.79 -43.76 34.86
C PHE A 598 -33.37 -43.73 34.27
N PRO A 599 -33.07 -42.79 33.35
CA PRO A 599 -31.72 -42.63 32.82
C PRO A 599 -30.69 -42.36 33.93
N GLY A 600 -29.66 -43.18 34.01
CA GLY A 600 -28.61 -43.04 35.03
C GLY A 600 -28.81 -43.85 36.31
N ALA A 601 -30.03 -44.37 36.56
CA ALA A 601 -30.40 -45.13 37.76
C ALA A 601 -29.92 -46.59 37.78
N LYS A 602 -28.76 -46.89 37.17
CA LYS A 602 -28.23 -48.26 37.08
C LYS A 602 -27.63 -48.68 38.41
N ARG A 603 -28.11 -49.80 38.96
CA ARG A 603 -27.69 -50.32 40.27
C ARG A 603 -26.60 -51.38 40.16
N GLN A 604 -25.76 -51.49 41.18
CA GLN A 604 -24.75 -52.54 41.36
C GLN A 604 -24.79 -53.00 42.83
N VAL A 605 -24.65 -54.30 43.07
CA VAL A 605 -24.68 -54.86 44.42
C VAL A 605 -23.27 -54.85 45.02
N VAL A 606 -23.14 -54.44 46.28
CA VAL A 606 -21.89 -54.49 47.07
C VAL A 606 -22.12 -55.15 48.44
N PRO A 607 -21.10 -55.81 49.02
CA PRO A 607 -21.14 -56.36 50.37
C PRO A 607 -21.26 -55.27 51.45
N GLY A 608 -21.70 -55.65 52.66
CA GLY A 608 -21.90 -54.76 53.79
C GLY A 608 -20.63 -53.99 54.20
N GLU A 609 -19.48 -54.66 54.21
CA GLU A 609 -18.21 -54.02 54.57
C GLU A 609 -17.81 -52.89 53.60
N ALA A 610 -18.04 -53.09 52.30
CA ALA A 610 -17.79 -52.04 51.30
C ALA A 610 -18.75 -50.87 51.48
N TRP A 611 -20.02 -51.15 51.80
CA TRP A 611 -21.03 -50.14 52.05
C TRP A 611 -20.69 -49.29 53.29
N GLU A 612 -20.31 -49.92 54.40
CA GLU A 612 -19.90 -49.21 55.63
C GLU A 612 -18.73 -48.26 55.38
N TYR A 613 -17.72 -48.71 54.61
CA TYR A 613 -16.62 -47.84 54.20
C TYR A 613 -17.09 -46.65 53.34
N PHE A 614 -17.97 -46.87 52.35
CA PHE A 614 -18.48 -45.78 51.51
C PHE A 614 -19.28 -44.75 52.33
N VAL A 615 -20.06 -45.21 53.31
CA VAL A 615 -20.79 -44.33 54.23
C VAL A 615 -19.81 -43.52 55.09
N GLN A 616 -18.75 -44.16 55.62
CA GLN A 616 -17.74 -43.46 56.41
C GLN A 616 -17.02 -42.38 55.62
N VAL A 617 -16.65 -42.66 54.36
CA VAL A 617 -16.03 -41.69 53.45
C VAL A 617 -17.00 -40.54 53.16
N ALA A 618 -18.29 -40.85 52.93
CA ALA A 618 -19.28 -39.82 52.68
C ALA A 618 -19.52 -38.88 53.87
N GLN A 619 -19.49 -39.42 55.09
CA GLN A 619 -19.58 -38.64 56.33
C GLN A 619 -18.34 -37.75 56.56
N GLN A 620 -17.16 -38.13 56.05
CA GLN A 620 -15.96 -37.29 56.13
C GLN A 620 -16.03 -36.09 55.17
N VAL A 621 -16.71 -36.24 54.03
CA VAL A 621 -16.89 -35.15 53.04
C VAL A 621 -17.99 -34.18 53.46
N HIS A 622 -19.08 -34.69 54.03
CA HIS A 622 -20.17 -33.86 54.55
C HIS A 622 -20.03 -33.70 56.06
N GLN A 623 -19.41 -32.58 56.50
CA GLN A 623 -19.20 -32.23 57.91
C GLN A 623 -20.53 -32.03 58.69
N GLY A 624 -21.29 -33.10 58.95
CA GLY A 624 -22.37 -33.12 59.94
C GLY A 624 -23.83 -33.19 59.44
N GLU A 625 -24.11 -33.16 58.13
CA GLU A 625 -25.48 -33.33 57.62
C GLU A 625 -25.65 -34.70 56.96
N GLY A 626 -26.11 -35.68 57.76
CA GLY A 626 -26.26 -37.09 57.37
C GLY A 626 -27.40 -37.40 56.41
N GLU A 627 -27.71 -36.55 55.43
CA GLU A 627 -28.87 -36.74 54.53
C GLU A 627 -28.56 -37.45 53.21
N GLY A 628 -27.28 -37.66 52.84
CA GLY A 628 -26.89 -38.17 51.51
C GLY A 628 -26.68 -39.68 51.35
N CYS A 629 -26.46 -40.43 52.43
CA CYS A 629 -26.10 -41.87 52.36
C CYS A 629 -27.27 -42.80 52.72
N MET A 630 -28.30 -42.80 51.88
CA MET A 630 -29.41 -43.75 52.01
C MET A 630 -28.94 -45.15 51.59
N GLY A 631 -29.01 -46.12 52.51
CA GLY A 631 -28.68 -47.51 52.25
C GLY A 631 -29.89 -48.28 51.73
N PHE A 632 -29.83 -48.75 50.49
CA PHE A 632 -30.87 -49.58 49.90
C PHE A 632 -30.45 -51.04 49.92
N LEU A 633 -31.16 -51.86 50.69
CA LEU A 633 -30.97 -53.31 50.65
C LEU A 633 -31.48 -53.85 49.32
N VAL A 634 -30.98 -55.01 48.90
CA VAL A 634 -31.44 -55.65 47.66
C VAL A 634 -32.96 -55.90 47.64
N ALA A 635 -33.60 -56.03 48.82
CA ALA A 635 -35.04 -56.19 48.97
C ALA A 635 -35.87 -54.89 48.94
N THR A 636 -35.25 -53.71 48.82
CA THR A 636 -35.95 -52.43 48.84
C THR A 636 -36.78 -52.21 47.57
N SER A 637 -38.07 -51.91 47.72
CA SER A 637 -38.97 -51.56 46.61
C SER A 637 -38.66 -50.17 46.02
N THR A 638 -39.04 -49.95 44.77
CA THR A 638 -38.88 -48.64 44.10
C THR A 638 -39.83 -47.57 44.65
N CYS A 639 -39.43 -46.31 44.51
CA CYS A 639 -40.21 -45.16 44.96
C CYS A 639 -41.49 -45.02 44.14
N SER A 640 -42.64 -45.16 44.79
CA SER A 640 -43.96 -45.06 44.16
C SER A 640 -44.26 -43.67 43.58
N ILE A 641 -43.73 -42.60 44.19
CA ILE A 641 -43.94 -41.22 43.71
C ILE A 641 -43.17 -40.99 42.42
N CYS A 642 -41.88 -41.37 42.36
CA CYS A 642 -41.11 -41.25 41.11
C CYS A 642 -41.57 -42.23 40.03
N GLU A 643 -42.16 -43.36 40.42
CA GLU A 643 -42.83 -44.26 39.47
C GLU A 643 -44.05 -43.55 38.84
N ALA A 644 -44.84 -42.80 39.62
CA ALA A 644 -45.95 -41.98 39.14
C ALA A 644 -45.47 -40.75 38.33
N GLU A 645 -44.43 -40.04 38.77
CA GLU A 645 -43.82 -38.93 38.03
C GLU A 645 -43.15 -39.39 36.75
N LEU A 646 -42.61 -40.61 36.66
CA LEU A 646 -42.10 -41.15 35.41
C LEU A 646 -43.24 -41.32 34.40
N ILE A 647 -44.42 -41.74 34.87
CA ILE A 647 -45.63 -41.87 34.06
C ILE A 647 -46.12 -40.47 33.63
N GLU A 648 -46.09 -39.48 34.51
CA GLU A 648 -46.50 -38.10 34.22
C GLU A 648 -45.48 -37.36 33.32
N SER A 649 -44.18 -37.52 33.55
CA SER A 649 -43.08 -36.96 32.75
C SER A 649 -43.01 -37.59 31.37
N THR A 650 -43.30 -38.90 31.24
CA THR A 650 -43.48 -39.50 29.91
C THR A 650 -44.73 -38.98 29.21
N SER A 651 -45.79 -38.63 29.94
CA SER A 651 -46.94 -37.92 29.38
C SER A 651 -46.55 -36.51 28.92
N GLN A 652 -45.90 -35.70 29.75
CA GLN A 652 -45.46 -34.33 29.39
C GLN A 652 -44.43 -34.30 28.27
N GLN A 653 -43.51 -35.27 28.19
CA GLN A 653 -42.58 -35.41 27.06
C GLN A 653 -43.30 -35.88 25.79
N GLN A 654 -44.35 -36.71 25.91
CA GLN A 654 -45.23 -37.04 24.80
C GLN A 654 -46.01 -35.80 24.35
N ASP A 655 -46.49 -34.97 25.28
CA ASP A 655 -47.20 -33.73 25.01
C ASP A 655 -46.28 -32.69 24.34
N LEU A 656 -45.08 -32.43 24.87
CA LEU A 656 -44.11 -31.52 24.25
C LEU A 656 -43.65 -32.02 22.88
N LYS A 657 -43.45 -33.34 22.74
CA LYS A 657 -43.13 -33.94 21.44
C LYS A 657 -44.31 -33.82 20.48
N ALA A 658 -45.54 -33.97 20.96
CA ALA A 658 -46.75 -33.74 20.17
C ALA A 658 -46.86 -32.27 19.77
N THR A 659 -46.55 -31.31 20.64
CA THR A 659 -46.54 -29.87 20.33
C THR A 659 -45.47 -29.51 19.29
N LYS A 660 -44.24 -30.01 19.42
CA LYS A 660 -43.18 -29.81 18.41
C LYS A 660 -43.52 -30.45 17.06
N ILE A 661 -44.12 -31.63 17.08
CA ILE A 661 -44.61 -32.30 15.86
C ILE A 661 -45.77 -31.48 15.26
N ALA A 662 -46.71 -31.01 16.07
CA ALA A 662 -47.82 -30.18 15.60
C ALA A 662 -47.36 -28.82 15.04
N GLU A 663 -46.38 -28.16 15.67
CA GLU A 663 -45.79 -26.90 15.18
C GLU A 663 -45.04 -27.11 13.86
N ARG A 664 -44.30 -28.23 13.76
CA ARG A 664 -43.67 -28.65 12.51
C ARG A 664 -44.69 -28.95 11.42
N GLU A 665 -45.73 -29.72 11.72
CA GLU A 665 -46.80 -30.05 10.77
C GLU A 665 -47.56 -28.80 10.31
N LYS A 666 -47.83 -27.87 11.23
CA LYS A 666 -48.49 -26.58 10.94
C LYS A 666 -47.64 -25.69 10.02
N HIS A 667 -46.31 -25.68 10.20
CA HIS A 667 -45.38 -24.86 9.42
C HIS A 667 -44.39 -25.68 8.58
N GLU A 668 -44.81 -26.81 8.01
CA GLU A 668 -43.92 -27.79 7.35
C GLU A 668 -43.18 -27.20 6.14
N ALA A 669 -43.82 -26.27 5.41
CA ALA A 669 -43.20 -25.56 4.30
C ALA A 669 -42.02 -24.69 4.75
N LEU A 670 -42.20 -23.95 5.86
CA LEU A 670 -41.18 -23.09 6.44
C LEU A 670 -40.04 -23.92 7.08
N PHE A 671 -40.38 -25.02 7.73
CA PHE A 671 -39.44 -25.95 8.35
C PHE A 671 -38.56 -26.65 7.30
N SER A 672 -39.16 -27.14 6.21
CA SER A 672 -38.46 -27.86 5.14
C SER A 672 -37.57 -26.96 4.26
N GLY A 673 -37.61 -25.64 4.47
CA GLY A 673 -36.90 -24.68 3.63
C GLY A 673 -37.45 -24.56 2.22
N GLY A 674 -38.74 -24.89 2.03
CA GLY A 674 -39.41 -24.72 0.75
C GLY A 674 -39.64 -23.24 0.47
N SER A 675 -39.28 -22.78 -0.73
CA SER A 675 -39.64 -21.43 -1.16
C SER A 675 -41.16 -21.33 -1.33
N ILE A 676 -41.76 -20.27 -0.79
CA ILE A 676 -43.20 -20.02 -0.88
C ILE A 676 -43.48 -19.31 -2.22
N PRO A 677 -44.54 -19.71 -2.96
CA PRO A 677 -44.97 -18.98 -4.14
C PRO A 677 -45.52 -17.61 -3.73
N LEU A 678 -45.08 -16.57 -4.44
CA LEU A 678 -45.41 -15.18 -4.18
C LEU A 678 -46.38 -14.67 -5.25
N THR A 679 -47.38 -13.91 -4.82
CA THR A 679 -48.41 -13.31 -5.65
C THR A 679 -48.22 -11.80 -5.67
N LEU A 680 -48.50 -11.19 -6.81
CA LEU A 680 -48.45 -9.74 -6.97
C LEU A 680 -49.54 -9.05 -6.15
N GLY A 681 -49.17 -7.97 -5.46
CA GLY A 681 -50.07 -7.16 -4.63
C GLY A 681 -50.35 -7.71 -3.24
N GLU A 682 -49.85 -8.91 -2.90
CA GLU A 682 -49.97 -9.48 -1.56
C GLU A 682 -48.89 -8.98 -0.60
N ALA A 683 -49.23 -8.97 0.69
CA ALA A 683 -48.35 -8.63 1.79
C ALA A 683 -47.71 -9.89 2.39
N TYR A 684 -46.43 -9.78 2.72
CA TYR A 684 -45.60 -10.81 3.31
C TYR A 684 -44.81 -10.21 4.47
N CYS A 685 -44.19 -11.07 5.28
CA CYS A 685 -43.27 -10.64 6.33
C CYS A 685 -41.88 -11.23 6.08
N LEU A 686 -40.84 -10.52 6.52
CA LEU A 686 -39.46 -10.97 6.44
C LEU A 686 -38.93 -11.34 7.83
N VAL A 687 -38.34 -12.51 7.93
CA VAL A 687 -37.72 -13.02 9.17
C VAL A 687 -36.22 -13.19 8.98
N PRO A 688 -35.37 -12.88 9.99
CA PRO A 688 -33.94 -13.13 9.92
C PRO A 688 -33.63 -14.62 9.67
N SER A 689 -32.91 -14.92 8.59
CA SER A 689 -32.58 -16.30 8.22
C SER A 689 -31.75 -17.01 9.30
N ALA A 690 -30.91 -16.28 10.03
CA ALA A 690 -30.10 -16.80 11.13
C ALA A 690 -30.96 -17.32 12.30
N TRP A 691 -32.01 -16.58 12.69
CA TRP A 691 -32.95 -17.01 13.72
C TRP A 691 -33.77 -18.22 13.24
N LEU A 692 -34.22 -18.19 11.99
CA LEU A 692 -35.00 -19.29 11.40
C LEU A 692 -34.21 -20.60 11.39
N HIS A 693 -32.90 -20.55 11.18
CA HIS A 693 -32.03 -21.72 11.27
C HIS A 693 -32.01 -22.32 12.69
N GLN A 694 -31.99 -21.48 13.73
CA GLN A 694 -32.06 -21.94 15.13
C GLN A 694 -33.42 -22.59 15.44
N TRP A 695 -34.52 -21.98 14.98
CA TRP A 695 -35.86 -22.53 15.11
C TRP A 695 -36.03 -23.89 14.41
N ARG A 696 -35.52 -24.04 13.18
CA ARG A 696 -35.49 -25.33 12.46
C ARG A 696 -34.72 -26.40 13.24
N SER A 697 -33.56 -26.04 13.82
CA SER A 697 -32.78 -26.97 14.64
C SER A 697 -33.56 -27.44 15.88
N TYR A 698 -34.28 -26.53 16.54
CA TYR A 698 -35.09 -26.82 17.73
C TYR A 698 -36.26 -27.78 17.45
N LEU A 699 -36.89 -27.68 16.27
CA LEU A 699 -37.99 -28.57 15.84
C LEU A 699 -37.51 -29.91 15.26
N ALA A 700 -36.29 -29.98 14.71
CA ALA A 700 -35.75 -31.21 14.11
C ALA A 700 -35.43 -32.31 15.15
N GLU A 701 -35.13 -31.96 16.39
CA GLU A 701 -34.80 -32.90 17.47
C GLU A 701 -36.04 -33.62 18.06
N THR A 702 -36.65 -34.54 17.31
CA THR A 702 -37.83 -35.34 17.78
C THR A 702 -37.47 -36.74 18.33
N GLY A 703 -36.18 -36.99 18.57
CA GLY A 703 -35.63 -38.28 19.03
C GLY A 703 -35.45 -38.43 20.55
N LYS A 704 -34.84 -39.53 21.00
CA LYS A 704 -34.57 -39.87 22.43
C LYS A 704 -33.63 -38.89 23.19
N LYS A 705 -33.32 -37.73 22.62
CA LYS A 705 -32.43 -36.69 23.17
C LYS A 705 -33.09 -35.30 23.13
N THR A 706 -34.40 -35.21 23.35
CA THR A 706 -35.18 -33.96 23.36
C THR A 706 -34.76 -32.93 24.42
N GLN A 707 -33.77 -33.22 25.28
CA GLN A 707 -33.33 -32.36 26.40
C GLN A 707 -32.17 -31.41 26.06
N LYS A 708 -31.60 -31.40 24.85
CA LYS A 708 -30.34 -30.66 24.57
C LYS A 708 -30.45 -29.41 23.70
N SER A 709 -31.51 -29.19 22.92
CA SER A 709 -31.67 -27.93 22.17
C SER A 709 -32.32 -26.86 23.04
N GLU A 710 -31.63 -25.74 23.20
CA GLU A 710 -32.20 -24.51 23.73
C GLU A 710 -33.30 -24.00 22.80
N GLU A 711 -34.35 -23.45 23.39
CA GLU A 711 -35.46 -22.81 22.68
C GLU A 711 -35.00 -21.44 22.15
N PRO A 712 -35.30 -21.02 20.90
CA PRO A 712 -34.80 -19.75 20.35
C PRO A 712 -35.47 -18.51 21.01
N VAL A 713 -34.77 -17.78 21.88
CA VAL A 713 -35.40 -16.79 22.79
C VAL A 713 -35.44 -15.33 22.25
N TRP A 714 -34.94 -15.01 21.06
CA TRP A 714 -34.65 -13.59 20.69
C TRP A 714 -35.04 -13.15 19.26
N LEU A 715 -36.25 -13.46 18.80
CA LEU A 715 -36.70 -13.02 17.46
C LEU A 715 -36.74 -11.48 17.34
N GLU A 716 -37.25 -10.78 18.36
CA GLU A 716 -37.34 -9.32 18.38
C GLU A 716 -35.95 -8.65 18.30
N SER A 717 -35.00 -9.09 19.13
CA SER A 717 -33.63 -8.56 19.11
C SER A 717 -32.92 -8.83 17.78
N SER A 718 -33.15 -10.01 17.18
CA SER A 718 -32.57 -10.37 15.88
C SER A 718 -33.08 -9.49 14.74
N ILE A 719 -34.29 -8.94 14.85
CA ILE A 719 -34.85 -7.98 13.89
C ILE A 719 -34.23 -6.59 14.08
N GLN A 720 -34.06 -6.15 15.33
CA GLN A 720 -33.48 -4.83 15.65
C GLN A 720 -32.05 -4.67 15.14
N GLU A 721 -31.22 -5.73 15.20
CA GLU A 721 -29.83 -5.71 14.68
C GLU A 721 -29.73 -5.50 13.17
N LEU A 722 -30.80 -5.76 12.42
CA LEU A 722 -30.84 -5.61 10.95
C LEU A 722 -31.37 -4.24 10.51
N ILE A 723 -31.76 -3.38 11.46
CA ILE A 723 -32.26 -2.03 11.21
C ILE A 723 -31.18 -1.02 11.61
N CYS A 724 -30.89 -0.07 10.72
CA CYS A 724 -29.94 1.00 10.97
C CYS A 724 -30.45 1.93 12.08
N GLU A 725 -29.68 2.08 13.17
CA GLU A 725 -30.04 2.98 14.27
C GLU A 725 -30.20 4.45 13.83
N LYS A 726 -29.37 4.90 12.87
CA LYS A 726 -29.35 6.31 12.42
C LYS A 726 -30.47 6.65 11.43
N HIS A 727 -30.74 5.75 10.50
CA HIS A 727 -31.64 6.00 9.36
C HIS A 727 -32.95 5.21 9.44
N GLN A 728 -33.10 4.32 10.42
CA GLN A 728 -34.31 3.53 10.67
C GLN A 728 -34.75 2.67 9.46
N GLY A 729 -33.80 2.34 8.57
CA GLY A 729 -33.98 1.49 7.39
C GLY A 729 -33.19 0.19 7.49
N LEU A 730 -33.50 -0.80 6.64
CA LEU A 730 -32.81 -2.10 6.65
C LEU A 730 -31.35 -1.99 6.20
N LEU A 731 -30.43 -2.63 6.91
CA LEU A 731 -29.00 -2.63 6.59
C LEU A 731 -28.62 -3.52 5.39
N PHE A 732 -29.56 -4.31 4.89
CA PHE A 732 -29.38 -5.23 3.76
C PHE A 732 -30.56 -5.08 2.79
N ARG A 733 -30.30 -5.32 1.50
CA ARG A 733 -31.36 -5.28 0.48
C ARG A 733 -32.37 -6.41 0.70
N PRO A 734 -33.65 -6.20 0.35
CA PRO A 734 -34.64 -7.26 0.33
C PRO A 734 -34.23 -8.41 -0.60
N PRO A 735 -34.65 -9.65 -0.33
CA PRO A 735 -34.36 -10.80 -1.18
C PRO A 735 -34.81 -10.60 -2.63
N LYS A 736 -33.97 -11.04 -3.58
CA LYS A 736 -34.34 -11.05 -5.01
C LYS A 736 -35.38 -12.14 -5.26
N LEU A 737 -36.33 -11.85 -6.15
CA LEU A 737 -37.38 -12.77 -6.57
C LEU A 737 -37.02 -13.41 -7.92
N MET A 738 -37.40 -14.67 -8.13
CA MET A 738 -37.22 -15.38 -9.39
C MET A 738 -38.43 -16.25 -9.71
N LYS A 739 -38.70 -16.51 -10.99
CA LYS A 739 -39.68 -17.52 -11.40
C LYS A 739 -39.01 -18.91 -11.35
N ASN A 740 -39.62 -19.85 -10.64
CA ASN A 740 -39.14 -21.23 -10.59
C ASN A 740 -39.43 -21.97 -11.91
N ARG A 741 -39.01 -23.23 -12.03
CA ARG A 741 -39.25 -24.06 -13.24
C ARG A 741 -40.73 -24.28 -13.58
N ARG A 742 -41.65 -23.98 -12.65
CA ARG A 742 -43.10 -24.07 -12.82
C ARG A 742 -43.75 -22.72 -13.15
N GLY A 743 -42.96 -21.65 -13.23
CA GLY A 743 -43.42 -20.29 -13.52
C GLY A 743 -43.91 -19.51 -12.30
N GLU A 744 -43.81 -20.08 -11.09
CA GLU A 744 -44.24 -19.42 -9.85
C GLU A 744 -43.13 -18.48 -9.36
N LEU A 745 -43.50 -17.29 -8.88
CA LEU A 745 -42.56 -16.34 -8.31
C LEU A 745 -42.14 -16.81 -6.91
N ILE A 746 -40.84 -16.90 -6.64
CA ILE A 746 -40.28 -17.36 -5.37
C ILE A 746 -39.06 -16.53 -4.99
N GLN A 747 -38.62 -16.61 -3.73
CA GLN A 747 -37.31 -16.11 -3.32
C GLN A 747 -36.18 -16.90 -4.01
N ALA A 748 -35.17 -16.20 -4.53
CA ALA A 748 -34.15 -16.81 -5.37
C ALA A 748 -33.13 -17.68 -4.62
N ASN A 749 -32.57 -17.17 -3.52
CA ASN A 749 -31.53 -17.86 -2.74
C ASN A 749 -31.86 -17.89 -1.24
N PRO A 750 -32.92 -18.62 -0.83
CA PRO A 750 -33.43 -18.57 0.55
C PRO A 750 -32.43 -19.02 1.62
N ASN A 751 -31.35 -19.73 1.27
CA ASN A 751 -30.33 -20.18 2.22
C ASN A 751 -29.12 -19.22 2.33
N ASP A 752 -28.90 -18.35 1.35
CA ASP A 752 -27.77 -17.40 1.33
C ASP A 752 -28.22 -15.96 1.66
N ASP A 753 -29.53 -15.70 1.63
CA ASP A 753 -30.11 -14.40 1.95
C ASP A 753 -30.19 -14.15 3.46
N VAL A 754 -30.02 -12.89 3.85
CA VAL A 754 -30.13 -12.41 5.24
C VAL A 754 -31.57 -12.52 5.76
N PHE A 755 -32.55 -12.41 4.85
CA PHE A 755 -33.98 -12.47 5.16
C PHE A 755 -34.65 -13.66 4.46
N THR A 756 -35.62 -14.28 5.12
CA THR A 756 -36.52 -15.28 4.53
C THR A 756 -37.94 -14.71 4.47
N ILE A 757 -38.58 -14.82 3.31
CA ILE A 757 -39.97 -14.35 3.11
C ILE A 757 -40.95 -15.40 3.66
N ILE A 758 -41.92 -14.94 4.46
CA ILE A 758 -43.00 -15.76 5.01
C ILE A 758 -44.37 -15.10 4.81
N LEU A 759 -45.44 -15.90 4.87
CA LEU A 759 -46.81 -15.40 4.85
C LEU A 759 -47.13 -14.60 6.12
N GLU A 760 -48.01 -13.61 6.01
CA GLU A 760 -48.48 -12.81 7.14
C GLU A 760 -49.17 -13.68 8.21
N GLU A 761 -49.94 -14.69 7.79
CA GLU A 761 -50.56 -15.67 8.70
C GLU A 761 -49.51 -16.43 9.52
N THR A 762 -48.41 -16.84 8.88
CA THR A 762 -47.28 -17.51 9.54
C THR A 762 -46.56 -16.58 10.51
N TRP A 763 -46.44 -15.29 10.18
CA TRP A 763 -45.87 -14.30 11.07
C TRP A 763 -46.72 -14.11 12.33
N ASN A 764 -48.04 -14.02 12.18
CA ASN A 764 -48.96 -13.89 13.30
C ASN A 764 -48.87 -15.10 14.26
N ASP A 765 -48.82 -16.31 13.70
CA ASP A 765 -48.62 -17.54 14.46
C ASP A 765 -47.29 -17.53 15.24
N LEU A 766 -46.20 -17.05 14.61
CA LEU A 766 -44.91 -16.90 15.27
C LEU A 766 -44.95 -15.82 16.36
N CYS A 767 -45.60 -14.68 16.13
CA CYS A 767 -45.75 -13.62 17.13
C CYS A 767 -46.51 -14.11 18.38
N GLU A 768 -47.58 -14.87 18.19
CA GLU A 768 -48.35 -15.46 19.30
C GLU A 768 -47.50 -16.47 20.08
N ARG A 769 -46.77 -17.33 19.39
CA ARG A 769 -45.95 -18.37 20.02
C ARG A 769 -44.71 -17.83 20.74
N TRP A 770 -44.09 -16.79 20.18
CA TRP A 770 -42.80 -16.25 20.62
C TRP A 770 -42.92 -14.90 21.34
N ASN A 771 -44.14 -14.45 21.60
CA ASN A 771 -44.46 -13.20 22.30
C ASN A 771 -43.77 -11.97 21.69
N VAL A 772 -43.76 -11.89 20.36
CA VAL A 772 -43.19 -10.75 19.61
C VAL A 772 -44.31 -9.77 19.26
N ASN A 773 -44.03 -8.47 19.38
CA ASN A 773 -45.00 -7.43 19.00
C ASN A 773 -45.24 -7.44 17.48
N LEU A 774 -46.50 -7.60 17.07
CA LEU A 774 -46.93 -7.58 15.66
C LEU A 774 -46.43 -6.32 14.90
N ALA A 775 -46.28 -5.18 15.59
CA ALA A 775 -45.84 -3.93 14.99
C ALA A 775 -44.35 -3.89 14.61
N GLN A 776 -43.54 -4.88 15.02
CA GLN A 776 -42.10 -4.95 14.75
C GLN A 776 -41.75 -5.80 13.53
N SER A 777 -42.75 -6.26 12.77
CA SER A 777 -42.52 -7.02 11.54
C SER A 777 -41.83 -6.18 10.48
N ILE A 778 -40.90 -6.78 9.74
CA ILE A 778 -40.46 -6.24 8.46
C ILE A 778 -41.49 -6.66 7.41
N GLN A 779 -42.34 -5.74 6.97
CA GLN A 779 -43.36 -6.03 5.97
C GLN A 779 -42.73 -6.03 4.57
N GLY A 780 -43.21 -6.88 3.68
CA GLY A 780 -42.79 -7.00 2.29
C GLY A 780 -44.01 -7.03 1.36
N PHE A 781 -43.97 -6.31 0.25
CA PHE A 781 -45.05 -6.23 -0.74
C PHE A 781 -44.47 -6.50 -2.11
N VAL A 782 -45.05 -7.44 -2.84
CA VAL A 782 -44.59 -7.78 -4.19
C VAL A 782 -45.30 -6.90 -5.20
N VAL A 783 -44.54 -6.09 -5.93
CA VAL A 783 -45.06 -5.16 -6.94
C VAL A 783 -44.38 -5.42 -8.27
N GLU A 784 -45.11 -5.19 -9.36
CA GLU A 784 -44.54 -5.13 -10.70
C GLU A 784 -44.08 -3.71 -10.98
N LEU A 785 -42.78 -3.53 -11.17
CA LEU A 785 -42.21 -2.25 -11.59
C LEU A 785 -41.90 -2.31 -13.09
N ALA A 786 -42.23 -1.23 -13.80
CA ALA A 786 -41.81 -1.09 -15.18
C ALA A 786 -40.27 -1.05 -15.23
N LYS A 787 -39.66 -1.73 -16.21
CA LYS A 787 -38.18 -1.80 -16.36
C LYS A 787 -37.47 -0.43 -16.31
N GLN A 788 -38.15 0.68 -16.61
CA GLN A 788 -37.61 2.05 -16.53
C GLN A 788 -37.58 2.65 -15.10
N GLU A 789 -38.47 2.26 -14.18
CA GLU A 789 -38.53 2.80 -12.81
C GLU A 789 -37.54 2.11 -11.84
N CYS A 790 -37.12 0.88 -12.14
CA CYS A 790 -36.06 0.17 -11.38
C CYS A 790 -34.69 0.88 -11.43
N ILE A 791 -34.48 1.75 -12.43
CA ILE A 791 -33.20 2.45 -12.68
C ILE A 791 -32.96 3.57 -11.65
N SER A 792 -34.00 4.17 -11.07
CA SER A 792 -33.87 5.19 -10.01
C SER A 792 -33.57 4.63 -8.61
N THR A 793 -33.72 3.32 -8.41
CA THR A 793 -33.46 2.62 -7.13
C THR A 793 -32.08 1.95 -7.05
N GLY A 794 -31.12 2.43 -7.85
CA GLY A 794 -29.69 2.04 -7.73
C GLY A 794 -29.33 0.67 -8.30
N SER A 795 -30.15 0.08 -9.16
CA SER A 795 -29.79 -1.11 -9.94
C SER A 795 -29.49 -0.69 -11.39
N GLN A 796 -28.23 -0.34 -11.68
CA GLN A 796 -27.75 -0.35 -13.05
C GLN A 796 -27.43 -1.79 -13.44
N GLU A 797 -28.37 -2.47 -14.10
CA GLU A 797 -28.13 -3.52 -15.11
C GLU A 797 -29.49 -4.09 -15.56
N ALA A 798 -29.87 -3.84 -16.81
CA ALA A 798 -30.95 -4.56 -17.48
C ALA A 798 -30.50 -4.95 -18.89
N GLU A 799 -30.40 -6.25 -19.10
CA GLU A 799 -30.12 -6.95 -20.37
C GLU A 799 -31.10 -6.52 -21.47
N LYS A 800 -30.58 -6.19 -22.66
CA LYS A 800 -31.36 -6.20 -23.91
C LYS A 800 -31.13 -7.53 -24.61
N ASP A 801 -31.94 -8.53 -24.32
CA ASP A 801 -32.10 -9.68 -25.22
C ASP A 801 -33.35 -9.48 -26.08
N GLU A 802 -33.13 -9.14 -27.35
CA GLU A 802 -34.15 -9.25 -28.39
C GLU A 802 -34.19 -10.71 -28.88
N SER A 803 -35.12 -11.50 -28.35
CA SER A 803 -35.89 -12.51 -29.09
C SER A 803 -36.90 -13.22 -28.17
N GLY A 804 -38.09 -12.64 -28.05
CA GLY A 804 -39.24 -13.25 -27.36
C GLY A 804 -40.24 -12.19 -26.92
N PRO A 805 -41.56 -12.50 -26.86
CA PRO A 805 -42.60 -11.48 -26.78
C PRO A 805 -42.61 -10.77 -25.41
N ASP A 806 -42.55 -9.45 -25.46
CA ASP A 806 -43.12 -8.45 -24.54
C ASP A 806 -43.44 -8.91 -23.10
N ASP A 807 -42.48 -8.78 -22.17
CA ASP A 807 -42.74 -8.73 -20.73
C ASP A 807 -41.91 -7.57 -20.13
N SER A 808 -42.58 -6.43 -19.96
CA SER A 808 -41.96 -5.12 -19.66
C SER A 808 -41.95 -4.78 -18.15
N SER A 809 -42.43 -5.68 -17.28
CA SER A 809 -42.43 -5.54 -15.83
C SER A 809 -41.55 -6.59 -15.12
N ILE A 810 -40.88 -6.19 -14.04
CA ILE A 810 -40.10 -7.09 -13.18
C ILE A 810 -40.75 -7.10 -11.79
N PRO A 811 -41.06 -8.27 -11.22
CA PRO A 811 -41.57 -8.37 -9.87
C PRO A 811 -40.47 -8.08 -8.84
N VAL A 812 -40.70 -7.10 -7.96
CA VAL A 812 -39.77 -6.66 -6.91
C VAL A 812 -40.45 -6.71 -5.55
N LEU A 813 -39.69 -7.03 -4.50
CA LEU A 813 -40.15 -7.00 -3.12
C LEU A 813 -39.83 -5.63 -2.48
N MET A 814 -40.86 -4.86 -2.17
CA MET A 814 -40.76 -3.59 -1.44
C MET A 814 -40.95 -3.82 0.06
N THR A 815 -40.11 -3.25 0.92
CA THR A 815 -40.18 -3.49 2.37
C THR A 815 -40.54 -2.27 3.20
N LYS A 816 -41.11 -2.49 4.39
CA LYS A 816 -41.24 -1.49 5.46
C LYS A 816 -40.66 -2.05 6.77
N PRO A 817 -39.62 -1.43 7.35
CA PRO A 817 -38.92 -0.23 6.85
C PRO A 817 -38.21 -0.48 5.50
N GLU A 818 -37.99 0.59 4.74
CA GLU A 818 -37.29 0.53 3.45
C GLU A 818 -35.80 0.22 3.66
N ALA A 819 -35.14 -0.27 2.60
CA ALA A 819 -33.70 -0.47 2.62
C ALA A 819 -32.96 0.86 2.86
N CYS A 820 -31.99 0.86 3.76
CA CYS A 820 -31.18 2.03 4.02
C CYS A 820 -30.17 2.24 2.87
N HIS A 821 -30.60 2.95 1.83
CA HIS A 821 -29.80 3.22 0.64
C HIS A 821 -28.45 3.85 0.99
N VAL A 822 -28.42 4.84 1.90
CA VAL A 822 -27.17 5.52 2.32
C VAL A 822 -26.14 4.53 2.87
N CYS A 823 -26.50 3.71 3.86
CA CYS A 823 -25.56 2.77 4.46
C CYS A 823 -25.19 1.61 3.53
N ILE A 824 -26.12 1.18 2.67
CA ILE A 824 -25.86 0.13 1.69
C ILE A 824 -24.90 0.64 0.61
N GLU A 825 -25.15 1.83 0.06
CA GLU A 825 -24.32 2.45 -0.98
C GLU A 825 -22.94 2.84 -0.45
N GLU A 826 -22.83 3.39 0.76
CA GLU A 826 -21.52 3.67 1.38
C GLU A 826 -20.68 2.39 1.53
N ARG A 827 -21.31 1.31 2.02
CA ARG A 827 -20.63 0.02 2.20
C ARG A 827 -20.20 -0.58 0.86
N GLU A 828 -21.06 -0.52 -0.15
CA GLU A 828 -20.77 -1.08 -1.47
C GLU A 828 -19.77 -0.23 -2.26
N SER A 829 -19.85 1.10 -2.15
CA SER A 829 -18.89 2.02 -2.77
C SER A 829 -17.51 1.86 -2.16
N ALA A 830 -17.41 1.73 -0.83
CA ALA A 830 -16.15 1.48 -0.15
C ALA A 830 -15.52 0.16 -0.58
N GLU A 831 -16.33 -0.90 -0.71
CA GLU A 831 -15.86 -2.21 -1.18
C GLU A 831 -15.45 -2.19 -2.67
N LEU A 832 -16.21 -1.48 -3.51
CA LEU A 832 -15.89 -1.32 -4.93
C LEU A 832 -14.58 -0.54 -5.12
N ILE A 833 -14.40 0.59 -4.43
CA ILE A 833 -13.15 1.38 -4.48
C ILE A 833 -11.96 0.52 -4.07
N ARG A 834 -12.11 -0.28 -3.02
CA ARG A 834 -11.07 -1.21 -2.57
C ARG A 834 -10.73 -2.26 -3.63
N ARG A 835 -11.74 -2.80 -4.32
CA ARG A 835 -11.55 -3.81 -5.38
C ARG A 835 -10.99 -3.24 -6.68
N LEU A 836 -11.22 -1.95 -6.96
CA LEU A 836 -10.69 -1.24 -8.13
C LEU A 836 -9.25 -0.73 -7.93
N GLN A 837 -8.74 -0.75 -6.70
CA GLN A 837 -7.33 -0.45 -6.38
C GLN A 837 -6.47 -1.71 -6.42
N TYR A 838 -6.19 -2.22 -7.62
CA TYR A 838 -5.35 -3.39 -7.83
C TYR A 838 -4.12 -3.09 -8.70
N VAL A 839 -3.05 -3.86 -8.51
CA VAL A 839 -1.76 -3.71 -9.21
C VAL A 839 -1.25 -5.08 -9.63
N ASP A 840 -0.84 -5.21 -10.89
CA ASP A 840 -0.23 -6.44 -11.46
C ASP A 840 -1.13 -7.70 -11.38
N GLU A 841 -2.44 -7.52 -11.53
CA GLU A 841 -3.43 -8.62 -11.53
C GLU A 841 -3.77 -9.07 -12.95
N GLU A 842 -4.21 -10.32 -13.09
CA GLU A 842 -4.51 -10.90 -14.41
C GLU A 842 -5.91 -10.53 -14.92
N ILE A 843 -5.99 -10.19 -16.21
CA ILE A 843 -7.24 -10.16 -16.99
C ILE A 843 -7.07 -11.04 -18.23
N PHE A 844 -8.19 -11.48 -18.80
CA PHE A 844 -8.20 -12.35 -19.97
C PHE A 844 -8.80 -11.65 -21.18
N VAL A 845 -8.11 -11.69 -22.32
CA VAL A 845 -8.58 -11.15 -23.59
C VAL A 845 -8.71 -12.27 -24.62
N ASP A 846 -9.93 -12.50 -25.11
CA ASP A 846 -10.23 -13.49 -26.15
C ASP A 846 -10.18 -12.83 -27.54
N VAL A 847 -9.31 -13.34 -28.42
CA VAL A 847 -9.27 -12.92 -29.83
C VAL A 847 -10.35 -13.66 -30.61
N VAL A 848 -11.26 -12.90 -31.24
CA VAL A 848 -12.37 -13.43 -32.02
C VAL A 848 -12.06 -13.31 -33.51
N GLU A 849 -12.00 -14.46 -34.21
CA GLU A 849 -11.86 -14.53 -35.67
C GLU A 849 -13.26 -14.65 -36.31
N GLY A 850 -13.79 -13.55 -36.88
CA GLY A 850 -15.09 -13.52 -37.58
C GLY A 850 -16.00 -12.36 -37.17
N ASN A 851 -17.16 -12.22 -37.83
CA ASN A 851 -18.13 -11.12 -37.60
C ASN A 851 -19.01 -11.27 -36.35
N GLU A 852 -18.99 -12.42 -35.67
CA GLU A 852 -19.83 -12.67 -34.48
C GLU A 852 -19.01 -13.27 -33.32
N PRO A 853 -19.00 -12.64 -32.14
CA PRO A 853 -18.36 -13.19 -30.95
C PRO A 853 -19.13 -14.41 -30.39
N PRO A 854 -18.43 -15.43 -29.85
CA PRO A 854 -19.06 -16.56 -29.17
C PRO A 854 -20.07 -16.09 -28.11
N LYS A 855 -21.26 -16.72 -28.06
CA LYS A 855 -22.33 -16.38 -27.10
C LYS A 855 -21.85 -16.32 -25.64
N ALA A 856 -20.86 -17.14 -25.26
CA ALA A 856 -20.28 -17.17 -23.93
C ALA A 856 -19.47 -15.91 -23.54
N LEU A 857 -19.06 -15.07 -24.49
CA LEU A 857 -18.36 -13.79 -24.27
C LEU A 857 -19.31 -12.59 -24.19
N LEU A 858 -20.60 -12.83 -24.42
CA LEU A 858 -21.67 -11.83 -24.42
C LEU A 858 -22.54 -11.88 -23.15
N GLU A 859 -22.28 -12.82 -22.24
CA GLU A 859 -23.02 -13.00 -20.98
C GLU A 859 -22.50 -12.04 -19.88
N PRO A 860 -23.37 -11.46 -19.02
CA PRO A 860 -22.96 -10.50 -17.97
C PRO A 860 -22.10 -11.11 -16.85
N ILE A 861 -21.35 -10.22 -16.18
CA ILE A 861 -20.31 -10.50 -15.16
C ILE A 861 -20.84 -11.30 -13.93
N GLU A 862 -22.13 -11.23 -13.60
CA GLU A 862 -22.70 -11.92 -12.41
C GLU A 862 -22.67 -13.47 -12.49
N SER A 863 -22.42 -14.06 -13.67
CA SER A 863 -22.36 -15.53 -13.87
C SER A 863 -21.01 -16.18 -13.50
N GLN A 864 -19.96 -15.39 -13.22
CA GLN A 864 -18.61 -15.91 -12.94
C GLN A 864 -18.28 -16.11 -11.45
N ARG A 865 -19.28 -16.30 -10.58
CA ARG A 865 -19.03 -16.73 -9.19
C ARG A 865 -18.64 -18.22 -9.13
N ARG A 866 -17.33 -18.45 -8.95
CA ARG A 866 -16.69 -19.69 -8.47
C ARG A 866 -16.91 -20.93 -9.36
N VAL A 867 -16.25 -20.98 -10.51
CA VAL A 867 -16.09 -22.25 -11.26
C VAL A 867 -15.00 -23.10 -10.59
N SER A 868 -15.36 -24.31 -10.17
CA SER A 868 -14.45 -25.25 -9.50
C SER A 868 -13.22 -25.61 -10.36
N LYS A 869 -12.08 -25.91 -9.71
CA LYS A 869 -10.80 -26.38 -10.30
C LYS A 869 -10.89 -27.71 -11.11
N ARG A 870 -12.08 -28.17 -11.49
CA ARG A 870 -12.28 -29.42 -12.23
C ARG A 870 -13.44 -29.32 -13.22
N ALA A 871 -13.31 -28.48 -14.25
CA ALA A 871 -14.13 -28.56 -15.46
C ALA A 871 -13.21 -28.70 -16.69
N ARG A 872 -13.49 -29.71 -17.51
CA ARG A 872 -12.64 -30.21 -18.59
C ARG A 872 -12.60 -29.26 -19.79
N ARG A 873 -11.43 -29.23 -20.45
CA ARG A 873 -11.18 -28.72 -21.80
C ARG A 873 -12.19 -29.28 -22.80
N GLY A 874 -12.84 -28.40 -23.55
CA GLY A 874 -13.53 -28.66 -24.81
C GLY A 874 -13.00 -27.69 -25.89
N PRO A 875 -12.96 -28.07 -27.18
CA PRO A 875 -12.24 -27.33 -28.20
C PRO A 875 -13.15 -26.31 -28.89
N THR A 876 -12.96 -25.03 -28.59
CA THR A 876 -13.35 -23.91 -29.47
C THR A 876 -12.14 -23.03 -29.63
N SER A 877 -11.69 -22.87 -30.87
CA SER A 877 -10.36 -22.37 -31.27
C SER A 877 -10.21 -20.85 -31.21
N ASN A 878 -10.52 -20.21 -30.08
CA ASN A 878 -10.23 -18.78 -29.91
C ASN A 878 -8.93 -18.62 -29.12
N LYS A 879 -8.01 -17.78 -29.61
CA LYS A 879 -6.73 -17.49 -28.96
C LYS A 879 -6.99 -16.58 -27.75
N ARG A 880 -6.86 -17.12 -26.54
CA ARG A 880 -6.96 -16.38 -25.28
C ARG A 880 -5.60 -15.86 -24.84
N ILE A 881 -5.56 -14.60 -24.43
CA ILE A 881 -4.37 -13.90 -23.94
C ILE A 881 -4.59 -13.56 -22.47
N SER A 882 -3.62 -13.88 -21.61
CA SER A 882 -3.58 -13.40 -20.22
C SER A 882 -2.69 -12.17 -20.17
N LEU A 883 -3.19 -11.06 -19.64
CA LEU A 883 -2.45 -9.81 -19.50
C LEU A 883 -2.42 -9.40 -18.03
N LYS A 884 -1.26 -8.96 -17.55
CA LYS A 884 -1.13 -8.35 -16.24
C LYS A 884 -1.35 -6.85 -16.33
N VAL A 885 -2.28 -6.34 -15.54
CA VAL A 885 -2.73 -4.95 -15.58
C VAL A 885 -2.99 -4.42 -14.16
N SER A 886 -3.04 -3.10 -14.05
CA SER A 886 -3.41 -2.41 -12.81
C SER A 886 -4.70 -1.64 -13.02
N GLY A 887 -5.38 -1.25 -11.95
CA GLY A 887 -6.57 -0.40 -12.05
C GLY A 887 -6.30 0.91 -12.82
N THR A 888 -5.07 1.43 -12.73
CA THR A 888 -4.61 2.64 -13.44
C THR A 888 -4.25 2.43 -14.91
N THR A 889 -4.26 1.20 -15.44
CA THR A 889 -3.96 0.93 -16.85
C THR A 889 -5.05 1.55 -17.73
N THR A 890 -4.68 2.35 -18.74
CA THR A 890 -5.68 2.95 -19.65
C THR A 890 -6.09 2.01 -20.78
N VAL A 891 -7.23 2.24 -21.42
CA VAL A 891 -7.65 1.47 -22.62
C VAL A 891 -6.60 1.57 -23.73
N TYR A 892 -5.95 2.73 -23.90
CA TYR A 892 -4.82 2.88 -24.82
C TYR A 892 -3.70 1.89 -24.50
N GLN A 893 -3.26 1.85 -23.24
CA GLN A 893 -2.21 0.95 -22.78
C GLN A 893 -2.62 -0.52 -22.90
N LEU A 894 -3.88 -0.84 -22.61
CA LEU A 894 -4.42 -2.18 -22.77
C LEU A 894 -4.43 -2.62 -24.24
N LYS A 895 -4.83 -1.76 -25.18
CA LYS A 895 -4.76 -2.05 -26.62
C LYS A 895 -3.32 -2.26 -27.10
N LEU A 896 -2.35 -1.55 -26.54
CA LEU A 896 -0.93 -1.81 -26.83
C LEU A 896 -0.45 -3.16 -26.28
N LEU A 897 -0.85 -3.54 -25.07
CA LEU A 897 -0.53 -4.87 -24.50
C LEU A 897 -1.17 -6.00 -25.33
N ILE A 898 -2.40 -5.79 -25.81
CA ILE A 898 -3.06 -6.72 -26.73
C ILE A 898 -2.32 -6.79 -28.06
N TRP A 899 -1.85 -5.67 -28.60
CA TRP A 899 -1.07 -5.66 -29.83
C TRP A 899 0.22 -6.47 -29.69
N GLU A 900 0.96 -6.27 -28.58
CA GLU A 900 2.18 -7.02 -28.28
C GLU A 900 1.93 -8.53 -28.19
N ALA A 901 0.82 -8.95 -27.58
CA ALA A 901 0.51 -10.37 -27.37
C ALA A 901 -0.23 -11.06 -28.54
N SER A 902 -0.98 -10.30 -29.35
CA SER A 902 -1.84 -10.81 -30.43
C SER A 902 -1.36 -10.47 -31.84
N SER A 903 -0.48 -9.49 -31.99
CA SER A 903 -0.06 -8.86 -33.25
C SER A 903 -1.18 -8.14 -34.03
N ILE A 904 -2.34 -7.91 -33.41
CA ILE A 904 -3.42 -7.09 -33.99
C ILE A 904 -3.08 -5.61 -33.77
N VAL A 905 -2.92 -4.86 -34.86
CA VAL A 905 -2.59 -3.43 -34.83
C VAL A 905 -3.66 -2.64 -34.07
N LYS A 906 -3.25 -1.67 -33.24
CA LYS A 906 -4.14 -0.91 -32.35
C LYS A 906 -5.37 -0.34 -33.06
N GLU A 907 -5.18 0.24 -34.25
CA GLU A 907 -6.24 0.85 -35.07
C GLU A 907 -7.26 -0.18 -35.58
N ASN A 908 -6.84 -1.45 -35.68
CA ASN A 908 -7.73 -2.54 -36.07
C ASN A 908 -8.47 -3.17 -34.88
N GLN A 909 -8.05 -2.90 -33.64
CA GLN A 909 -8.61 -3.52 -32.44
C GLN A 909 -9.93 -2.85 -32.04
N ARG A 910 -11.03 -3.61 -32.18
CA ARG A 910 -12.28 -3.29 -31.48
C ARG A 910 -12.37 -4.10 -30.20
N LEU A 911 -11.93 -3.47 -29.11
CA LEU A 911 -11.89 -4.07 -27.77
C LEU A 911 -13.23 -3.88 -27.08
N HIS A 912 -13.77 -4.96 -26.54
CA HIS A 912 -15.05 -4.98 -25.88
C HIS A 912 -14.96 -5.62 -24.50
N ILE A 913 -15.82 -5.14 -23.60
CA ILE A 913 -16.21 -5.85 -22.41
C ILE A 913 -17.71 -6.16 -22.52
N CYS A 914 -18.07 -7.44 -22.45
CA CYS A 914 -19.43 -7.91 -22.74
C CYS A 914 -19.91 -7.41 -24.13
N ARG A 915 -20.86 -6.46 -24.18
CA ARG A 915 -21.38 -5.85 -25.41
C ARG A 915 -20.91 -4.41 -25.64
N THR A 916 -20.16 -3.85 -24.69
CA THR A 916 -19.74 -2.44 -24.72
C THR A 916 -18.36 -2.33 -25.36
N GLU A 917 -18.25 -1.53 -26.42
CA GLU A 917 -16.97 -1.20 -27.02
C GLU A 917 -16.24 -0.17 -26.15
N LEU A 918 -14.96 -0.44 -25.85
CA LEU A 918 -14.10 0.45 -25.09
C LEU A 918 -13.48 1.48 -26.04
N THR A 919 -14.17 2.60 -26.22
CA THR A 919 -13.79 3.66 -27.17
C THR A 919 -12.96 4.78 -26.53
N ASP A 920 -13.13 5.04 -25.24
CA ASP A 920 -12.36 6.07 -24.53
C ASP A 920 -10.95 5.54 -24.23
N GLU A 921 -9.98 6.02 -24.98
CA GLU A 921 -8.58 5.60 -24.87
C GLU A 921 -7.89 6.09 -23.58
N MET A 922 -8.44 7.13 -22.93
CA MET A 922 -7.87 7.76 -21.75
C MET A 922 -8.45 7.21 -20.44
N ALA A 923 -9.60 6.54 -20.50
CA ALA A 923 -10.21 5.89 -19.34
C ALA A 923 -9.32 4.75 -18.80
N SER A 924 -9.12 4.73 -17.48
CA SER A 924 -8.44 3.63 -16.80
C SER A 924 -9.36 2.42 -16.60
N LEU A 925 -8.78 1.24 -16.36
CA LEU A 925 -9.55 0.04 -16.04
C LEU A 925 -10.42 0.25 -14.80
N SER A 926 -9.96 1.03 -13.82
CA SER A 926 -10.75 1.45 -12.67
C SER A 926 -11.92 2.35 -13.07
N ASP A 927 -11.70 3.32 -13.97
CA ASP A 927 -12.77 4.20 -14.48
C ASP A 927 -13.86 3.43 -15.23
N LEU A 928 -13.48 2.28 -15.81
CA LEU A 928 -14.36 1.37 -16.54
C LEU A 928 -14.92 0.23 -15.69
N ASN A 929 -14.70 0.25 -14.37
CA ASN A 929 -15.09 -0.81 -13.43
C ASN A 929 -14.59 -2.23 -13.80
N ILE A 930 -13.44 -2.32 -14.47
CA ILE A 930 -12.81 -3.58 -14.87
C ILE A 930 -12.00 -4.10 -13.68
N LEU A 931 -12.35 -5.29 -13.21
CA LEU A 931 -11.78 -5.93 -12.01
C LEU A 931 -10.78 -7.04 -12.36
N PRO A 932 -9.94 -7.47 -11.39
CA PRO A 932 -9.09 -8.65 -11.55
C PRO A 932 -9.90 -9.87 -12.01
N GLY A 933 -9.35 -10.61 -12.97
CA GLY A 933 -9.98 -11.77 -13.59
C GLY A 933 -11.03 -11.45 -14.65
N ALA A 934 -11.23 -10.18 -15.01
CA ALA A 934 -12.19 -9.80 -16.05
C ALA A 934 -11.89 -10.45 -17.41
N HIS A 935 -12.95 -10.73 -18.16
CA HIS A 935 -12.89 -11.31 -19.50
C HIS A 935 -13.32 -10.26 -20.53
N LEU A 936 -12.39 -9.87 -21.39
CA LEU A 936 -12.59 -8.99 -22.52
C LEU A 936 -12.43 -9.78 -23.82
N TRP A 937 -12.86 -9.20 -24.93
CA TRP A 937 -12.62 -9.76 -26.24
C TRP A 937 -12.32 -8.69 -27.27
N VAL A 938 -11.52 -9.06 -28.26
CA VAL A 938 -11.02 -8.15 -29.29
C VAL A 938 -11.27 -8.75 -30.67
N MET A 939 -11.80 -7.91 -31.57
CA MET A 939 -11.89 -8.22 -33.00
C MET A 939 -10.83 -7.45 -33.78
N ASP A 940 -10.18 -8.14 -34.72
CA ASP A 940 -9.39 -7.50 -35.75
C ASP A 940 -10.31 -7.10 -36.91
N THR A 941 -10.49 -5.80 -37.10
CA THR A 941 -11.32 -5.26 -38.19
C THR A 941 -10.67 -5.36 -39.57
N GLY A 942 -9.36 -5.60 -39.64
CA GLY A 942 -8.61 -5.73 -40.90
C GLY A 942 -8.57 -4.48 -41.78
N VAL A 943 -9.14 -3.35 -41.34
CA VAL A 943 -9.33 -2.14 -42.16
C VAL A 943 -7.99 -1.48 -42.51
N HIS A 944 -6.99 -1.59 -41.64
CA HIS A 944 -5.68 -0.96 -41.83
C HIS A 944 -4.58 -1.94 -42.27
N GLN A 945 -4.93 -3.08 -42.89
CA GLN A 945 -3.95 -4.11 -43.28
C GLN A 945 -2.89 -3.67 -44.32
N ASN A 946 -3.10 -2.56 -45.05
CA ASN A 946 -2.20 -2.08 -46.11
C ASN A 946 -1.96 -0.55 -46.10
N ARG A 947 -2.12 0.14 -44.96
CA ARG A 947 -1.70 1.55 -44.88
C ARG A 947 -0.25 1.61 -44.44
N ASP A 948 0.62 2.01 -45.36
CA ASP A 948 1.99 2.40 -45.05
C ASP A 948 1.94 3.78 -44.37
N ILE A 949 1.78 3.78 -43.04
CA ILE A 949 1.59 4.97 -42.19
C ILE A 949 2.87 5.86 -42.16
N ALA A 950 3.94 5.42 -42.82
CA ALA A 950 5.22 6.14 -42.88
C ALA A 950 5.15 7.46 -43.67
N GLU A 951 4.30 7.59 -44.70
CA GLU A 951 4.24 8.79 -45.55
C GLU A 951 3.39 9.93 -44.97
N GLU A 952 2.25 9.62 -44.33
CA GLU A 952 1.35 10.65 -43.77
C GLU A 952 1.96 11.35 -42.55
N LEU A 953 2.79 10.63 -41.77
CA LEU A 953 3.55 11.22 -40.65
C LEU A 953 4.74 12.07 -41.11
N TYR A 954 5.29 11.83 -42.30
CA TYR A 954 6.39 12.63 -42.84
C TYR A 954 5.88 13.94 -43.46
N ALA A 955 4.69 13.92 -44.08
CA ALA A 955 4.08 15.10 -44.67
C ALA A 955 3.49 16.07 -43.62
N GLN A 956 2.99 15.57 -42.48
CA GLN A 956 2.51 16.43 -41.38
C GLN A 956 3.63 16.96 -40.48
N ALA A 957 4.81 16.32 -40.47
CA ALA A 957 5.95 16.76 -39.66
C ALA A 957 6.72 17.97 -40.22
N THR A 958 6.45 18.37 -41.47
CA THR A 958 7.15 19.52 -42.10
C THR A 958 6.38 20.84 -42.03
N ASP A 959 5.08 20.80 -41.72
CA ASP A 959 4.27 21.99 -41.48
C ASP A 959 3.23 21.69 -40.39
N THR A 960 3.63 21.74 -39.12
CA THR A 960 2.88 22.29 -37.98
C THR A 960 3.56 21.94 -36.66
N THR A 961 3.81 22.95 -35.84
CA THR A 961 4.13 22.82 -34.42
C THR A 961 2.90 22.28 -33.68
N THR A 962 2.73 20.96 -33.59
CA THR A 962 1.74 20.33 -32.71
C THR A 962 2.45 19.64 -31.55
N SER A 963 2.16 20.08 -30.34
CA SER A 963 2.64 19.54 -29.06
C SER A 963 2.29 18.06 -28.91
N GLU A 964 3.23 17.24 -28.40
CA GLU A 964 2.88 15.94 -27.85
C GLU A 964 1.98 16.21 -26.62
N GLY A 965 0.87 15.48 -26.47
CA GLY A 965 -0.20 15.79 -25.51
C GLY A 965 0.18 15.72 -24.02
N GLY A 966 1.46 15.50 -23.69
CA GLY A 966 1.96 15.28 -22.32
C GLY A 966 1.88 16.50 -21.41
N PHE A 967 2.08 17.71 -21.95
CA PHE A 967 1.99 18.97 -21.19
C PHE A 967 0.66 19.71 -21.36
N GLY A 968 -0.33 19.12 -22.05
CA GLY A 968 -1.63 19.74 -22.28
C GLY A 968 -2.33 20.16 -20.98
N GLY A 969 -2.77 21.41 -20.91
CA GLY A 969 -3.44 21.98 -19.73
C GLY A 969 -2.50 22.56 -18.66
N THR A 970 -1.18 22.58 -18.90
CA THR A 970 -0.19 23.22 -18.03
C THR A 970 0.07 24.67 -18.44
N PHE A 971 0.68 25.48 -17.57
CA PHE A 971 1.11 26.86 -17.90
C PHE A 971 2.24 26.92 -18.95
N LEU A 972 2.77 25.77 -19.37
CA LEU A 972 3.82 25.64 -20.37
C LEU A 972 3.27 25.59 -21.82
N SER A 973 1.99 25.27 -22.02
CA SER A 973 1.41 25.00 -23.35
C SER A 973 0.89 26.21 -24.12
N GLY A 974 1.29 27.44 -23.77
CA GLY A 974 0.96 28.66 -24.52
C GLY A 974 -0.51 29.11 -24.50
N ASN A 975 -1.44 28.31 -24.00
CA ASN A 975 -2.79 28.77 -23.67
C ASN A 975 -2.72 29.58 -22.38
N LEU A 976 -2.68 30.91 -22.52
CA LEU A 976 -2.91 31.88 -21.46
C LEU A 976 -4.40 32.26 -21.40
N PRO A 977 -5.29 31.49 -20.74
CA PRO A 977 -6.55 32.06 -20.30
C PRO A 977 -6.26 32.97 -19.11
N GLY A 978 -6.37 34.28 -19.31
CA GLY A 978 -6.73 35.18 -18.19
C GLY A 978 -5.70 36.14 -17.63
N LEU A 979 -4.68 36.58 -18.37
CA LEU A 979 -3.90 37.78 -17.97
C LEU A 979 -4.52 39.10 -18.46
N ALA A 980 -5.51 39.06 -19.37
CA ALA A 980 -6.29 40.22 -19.77
C ALA A 980 -7.51 40.51 -18.86
N GLY A 981 -7.91 39.57 -17.99
CA GLY A 981 -9.11 39.69 -17.15
C GLY A 981 -8.89 40.29 -15.76
N VAL A 982 -7.64 40.32 -15.26
CA VAL A 982 -7.30 40.84 -13.92
C VAL A 982 -6.65 42.23 -14.00
N MET A 983 -6.45 42.78 -15.21
CA MET A 983 -5.81 44.09 -15.42
C MET A 983 -6.77 45.29 -15.49
N ALA A 984 -8.08 45.11 -15.31
CA ALA A 984 -9.04 46.21 -15.42
C ALA A 984 -9.53 46.79 -14.07
N ASP A 985 -9.42 46.07 -12.94
CA ASP A 985 -10.12 46.46 -11.70
C ASP A 985 -9.27 47.14 -10.62
N ASN A 986 -7.96 47.35 -10.83
CA ASN A 986 -7.10 48.04 -9.85
C ASN A 986 -6.47 49.36 -10.35
N MET A 987 -6.97 49.91 -11.46
CA MET A 987 -6.74 51.32 -11.85
C MET A 987 -8.01 52.17 -11.62
N ASN A 988 -8.60 52.07 -10.44
CA ASN A 988 -9.44 53.12 -9.89
C ASN A 988 -9.72 52.78 -8.43
N VAL A 989 -8.97 53.40 -7.51
CA VAL A 989 -9.40 53.94 -6.20
C VAL A 989 -8.12 54.20 -5.38
N GLY A 990 -7.90 55.49 -5.09
CA GLY A 990 -7.25 55.98 -3.86
C GLY A 990 -5.74 55.92 -3.79
#